data_AF-A0A2N5Z3Z6-F1
#
_entry.id   AF-A0A2N5Z3Z6-F1
#
_cell.length_a   1.000
_cell.length_b   1.000
_cell.length_c   1.000
_cell.angle_alpha   90.00
_cell.angle_beta   90.00
_cell.angle_gamma   90.00
#
_symmetry.space_group_name_H-M   'P 1'
#
loop_
_entity.id
_entity.type
_entity.pdbx_description
1 polymer ?
#
loop_
_entity_poly.entity_id
_entity_poly.type
_entity_poly.pdbx_seq_one_letter_code
_entity_poly.pdbx_strand_id
1 'polypeptide(L)'
;MIYIYILVGIVISSLLFILIFTWFVVIPVPKKRYKLPDFTNEKVHESNGIRRIGNNWFRINKYGHWELFVQGTPIEIGVATGKLTQKQMWEQEEIFFKQIQRFIPSMRLLKMIRLVVAWFNRHIEKHITPEYLEEIYGVSRYASKDFEFIANNYQRHLNLHAAHDIGRVLQDMKLSGCSAFATWGNNTKNGSILHGRNFDFYVGNEFANNKIVSFVRPERGYNYMSVGWGGLIGVVSGMNNQGLSITINGSSSKRPGGAKTPTSILGREILQYAADLESAIKIAEKRELFVSEIFLVSSLKDGRACIIEKTPFKTAIYNAKEDYVAASNHFQTEEFKDEKINLDNIATTDSPNRLNRVVELIGQQGGMTPEKVAEILRNWKGKGEKDIGYGNENALNFFVCHHSVIFDPANQKAWVSTTPYQMGKYVCYDLNKIFSQATHSDDFLTYCKDEEIAEHPFVYTEEFKNFIEFRQNVSPLQYEREDALGKLSIKNIPRFIESNPDLFLVYKTLGDYYLKNNLYLNAQRYYNFALTKEIPTDFDRDTIKKQIEKCIAETKVKEAGYPDFDFSIEKTRKDFIQWKACVIIPTYNNEKTLRMVVESVSNYTSEIIVVNDGSTDETQKILESLSGISVVSYEQNQGKGFALRKGFERALELGFDYAITIDSDAQHMAEDIPLFFEKIKENPKSIIVGARNMNQASVPGKSSFGNKFSNFWFRLETGIKHPDTQSGYRMYPIRKLQQFKFYATKYEFEVEVLVRASWKGMDVTYVPIHVHYGDDRVSHFKMGRDMLRFSLLNTILVSIALLYARPFRFIQELKKHKPRDFYEKYILNSKETNVRIAVAVGFGVFMGIAPVWGWQLVIAITLAHLFKLNKVVVVAAAHISIPPLIPVVLYLSYISGGIVLSKETTLVASDVDFEFITNNLLQYVTGSLVFAGIAAVVFGFFSFMLLSLFRKNPENA
;
A
#
# COMPACT_ATOMS: atom_id res chain seq x y z
N MET A 1 17.75 14.85 -41.96
CA MET A 1 18.78 15.87 -41.63
C MET A 1 18.34 16.79 -40.49
N ILE A 2 17.20 17.50 -40.58
CA ILE A 2 16.71 18.41 -39.51
C ILE A 2 16.57 17.71 -38.13
N TYR A 3 15.99 16.51 -38.10
CA TYR A 3 15.88 15.72 -36.87
C TYR A 3 17.23 15.33 -36.24
N ILE A 4 18.29 15.18 -37.05
CA ILE A 4 19.63 14.88 -36.56
C ILE A 4 20.24 16.14 -35.93
N TYR A 5 20.07 17.32 -36.53
CA TYR A 5 20.53 18.58 -35.95
C TYR A 5 19.79 18.95 -34.66
N ILE A 6 18.48 18.67 -34.58
CA ILE A 6 17.70 18.85 -33.34
C ILE A 6 18.20 17.91 -32.25
N LEU A 7 18.44 16.64 -32.59
CA LEU A 7 18.97 15.66 -31.64
C LEU A 7 20.38 16.04 -31.14
N VAL A 8 21.27 16.45 -32.05
CA VAL A 8 22.63 16.91 -31.71
C VAL A 8 22.57 18.20 -30.88
N GLY A 9 21.68 19.14 -31.21
CA GLY A 9 21.46 20.35 -30.43
C GLY A 9 20.97 20.06 -29.00
N ILE A 10 20.04 19.12 -28.83
CA ILE A 10 19.58 18.66 -27.52
C ILE A 10 20.72 18.00 -26.75
N VAL A 11 21.52 17.14 -27.39
CA VAL A 11 22.65 16.46 -26.74
C VAL A 11 23.72 17.46 -26.30
N ILE A 12 24.09 18.42 -27.16
CA ILE A 12 25.08 19.46 -26.83
C ILE A 12 24.54 20.37 -25.71
N SER A 13 23.28 20.81 -25.79
CA SER A 13 22.66 21.63 -24.76
C SER A 13 22.58 20.88 -23.42
N SER A 14 22.25 19.59 -23.45
CA SER A 14 22.22 18.73 -22.26
C SER A 14 23.62 18.52 -21.68
N LEU A 15 24.63 18.28 -22.52
CA LEU A 15 26.03 18.16 -22.07
C LEU A 15 26.55 19.48 -21.50
N LEU A 16 26.25 20.61 -22.14
CA LEU A 16 26.62 21.95 -21.66
C LEU A 16 25.91 22.25 -20.33
N PHE A 17 24.63 21.93 -20.22
CA PHE A 17 23.88 22.04 -18.96
C PHE A 17 24.48 21.16 -17.88
N ILE A 18 24.81 19.90 -18.16
CA ILE A 18 25.46 18.99 -17.21
C ILE A 18 26.83 19.54 -16.79
N LEU A 19 27.62 20.08 -17.72
CA LEU A 19 28.97 20.59 -17.46
C LEU A 19 28.92 21.90 -16.65
N ILE A 20 28.01 22.82 -17.00
CA ILE A 20 27.73 24.04 -16.24
C ILE A 20 27.19 23.68 -14.85
N PHE A 21 26.18 22.81 -14.78
CA PHE A 21 25.57 22.38 -13.52
C PHE A 21 26.61 21.70 -12.62
N THR A 22 27.43 20.78 -13.13
CA THR A 22 28.51 20.16 -12.36
C THR A 22 29.55 21.17 -11.91
N TRP A 23 29.97 22.11 -12.77
CA TRP A 23 30.88 23.19 -12.38
C TRP A 23 30.31 24.09 -11.27
N PHE A 24 29.00 24.37 -11.29
CA PHE A 24 28.31 25.13 -10.24
C PHE A 24 28.06 24.35 -8.94
N VAL A 25 28.15 23.01 -8.97
CA VAL A 25 27.85 22.12 -7.83
C VAL A 25 29.12 21.54 -7.19
N VAL A 26 30.28 21.60 -7.86
CA VAL A 26 31.56 21.23 -7.25
C VAL A 26 31.92 22.22 -6.14
N ILE A 27 31.81 21.75 -4.90
CA ILE A 27 32.17 22.52 -3.71
C ILE A 27 33.69 22.46 -3.52
N PRO A 28 34.41 23.61 -3.49
CA PRO A 28 35.84 23.61 -3.20
C PRO A 28 36.08 23.18 -1.75
N VAL A 29 36.93 22.19 -1.55
CA VAL A 29 37.48 21.84 -0.23
C VAL A 29 38.10 23.10 0.40
N PRO A 30 37.95 23.37 1.71
CA PRO A 30 38.56 24.54 2.34
C PRO A 30 40.04 24.62 1.98
N LYS A 31 40.44 25.73 1.34
CA LYS A 31 41.83 25.97 0.92
C LYS A 31 42.78 26.09 2.12
N LYS A 32 42.26 26.43 3.30
CA LYS A 32 43.02 26.66 4.53
C LYS A 32 43.20 25.34 5.29
N ARG A 33 44.42 24.82 5.33
CA ARG A 33 44.80 23.73 6.25
C ARG A 33 45.09 24.35 7.61
N TYR A 34 44.27 24.05 8.61
CA TYR A 34 44.51 24.47 10.00
C TYR A 34 45.72 23.74 10.58
N LYS A 35 46.50 24.43 11.42
CA LYS A 35 47.60 23.80 12.17
C LYS A 35 46.97 22.82 13.17
N LEU A 36 47.38 21.56 13.10
CA LEU A 36 46.86 20.52 13.98
C LEU A 36 47.56 20.57 15.35
N PRO A 37 46.87 20.22 16.45
CA PRO A 37 47.47 20.10 17.78
C PRO A 37 48.59 19.06 17.82
N ASP A 38 49.56 19.24 18.71
CA ASP A 38 50.70 18.31 18.84
C ASP A 38 50.24 16.88 19.18
N PHE A 39 49.20 16.76 20.01
CA PHE A 39 48.61 15.47 20.39
C PHE A 39 47.88 14.75 19.25
N THR A 40 47.77 15.35 18.06
CA THR A 40 47.14 14.69 16.90
C THR A 40 47.77 13.33 16.59
N ASN A 41 49.09 13.21 16.77
CA ASN A 41 49.85 11.98 16.51
C ASN A 41 50.05 11.09 17.76
N GLU A 42 49.65 11.54 18.95
CA GLU A 42 49.71 10.74 20.17
C GLU A 42 48.75 9.55 20.11
N LYS A 43 49.03 8.45 20.81
CA LYS A 43 48.06 7.35 20.91
C LYS A 43 46.99 7.69 21.93
N VAL A 44 45.75 7.25 21.69
CA VAL A 44 44.72 7.31 22.73
C VAL A 44 45.09 6.31 23.82
N HIS A 45 45.22 6.78 25.05
CA HIS A 45 45.48 5.93 26.21
C HIS A 45 44.15 5.41 26.75
N GLU A 46 44.05 4.10 26.97
CA GLU A 46 42.84 3.48 27.49
C GLU A 46 43.16 2.71 28.77
N SER A 47 42.49 3.08 29.86
CA SER A 47 42.66 2.46 31.18
C SER A 47 41.33 2.50 31.92
N ASN A 48 40.94 1.40 32.58
CA ASN A 48 39.69 1.29 33.35
C ASN A 48 38.42 1.77 32.60
N GLY A 49 38.36 1.55 31.28
CA GLY A 49 37.23 1.98 30.44
C GLY A 49 37.18 3.48 30.12
N ILE A 50 38.22 4.24 30.47
CA ILE A 50 38.39 5.66 30.14
C ILE A 50 39.41 5.78 29.02
N ARG A 51 39.03 6.45 27.92
CA ARG A 51 39.89 6.80 26.79
C ARG A 51 40.37 8.23 26.95
N ARG A 52 41.68 8.48 26.87
CA ARG A 52 42.30 9.80 27.12
C ARG A 52 43.27 10.24 26.04
N ILE A 53 43.36 11.57 25.88
CA ILE A 53 44.41 12.25 25.14
C ILE A 53 44.70 13.62 25.76
N GLY A 54 45.89 13.77 26.33
CA GLY A 54 46.20 14.88 27.24
C GLY A 54 45.16 14.97 28.37
N ASN A 55 44.58 16.15 28.54
CA ASN A 55 43.53 16.44 29.54
C ASN A 55 42.10 16.12 29.07
N ASN A 56 41.94 15.59 27.86
CA ASN A 56 40.64 15.26 27.28
C ASN A 56 40.33 13.78 27.50
N TRP A 57 39.08 13.45 27.78
CA TRP A 57 38.69 12.08 28.07
C TRP A 57 37.29 11.73 27.59
N PHE A 58 37.08 10.43 27.38
CA PHE A 58 35.80 9.86 26.96
C PHE A 58 35.58 8.51 27.65
N ARG A 59 34.39 8.31 28.22
CA ARG A 59 34.06 7.08 28.96
C ARG A 59 32.58 6.77 28.89
N ILE A 60 32.20 5.56 29.29
CA ILE A 60 30.82 5.21 29.62
C ILE A 60 30.67 5.12 31.14
N ASN A 61 29.64 5.74 31.71
CA ASN A 61 29.38 5.64 33.14
C ASN A 61 28.57 4.38 33.50
N LYS A 62 28.41 4.11 34.80
CA LYS A 62 27.69 2.92 35.31
C LYS A 62 26.21 2.86 34.90
N TYR A 63 25.64 3.98 34.46
CA TYR A 63 24.24 4.09 34.01
C TYR A 63 24.10 3.98 32.48
N GLY A 64 25.22 3.83 31.75
CA GLY A 64 25.23 3.67 30.30
C GLY A 64 25.29 4.97 29.50
N HIS A 65 25.54 6.12 30.13
CA HIS A 65 25.79 7.37 29.38
C HIS A 65 27.24 7.44 28.92
N TRP A 66 27.41 7.79 27.64
CA TRP A 66 28.70 8.25 27.14
C TRP A 66 28.97 9.67 27.63
N GLU A 67 30.14 9.89 28.21
CA GLU A 67 30.57 11.16 28.77
C GLU A 67 31.86 11.60 28.08
N LEU A 68 31.84 12.81 27.53
CA LEU A 68 32.98 13.43 26.86
C LEU A 68 33.40 14.69 27.61
N PHE A 69 34.68 14.82 27.92
CA PHE A 69 35.27 16.08 28.37
C PHE A 69 36.37 16.53 27.43
N VAL A 70 36.25 17.75 26.93
CA VAL A 70 37.20 18.34 25.99
C VAL A 70 37.48 19.80 26.34
N GLN A 71 38.72 20.23 26.11
CA GLN A 71 39.16 21.59 26.39
C GLN A 71 40.18 22.10 25.37
N GLY A 72 40.27 23.43 25.26
CA GLY A 72 41.31 24.11 24.48
C GLY A 72 40.76 25.00 23.39
N THR A 73 41.61 25.28 22.40
CA THR A 73 41.25 25.99 21.17
C THR A 73 40.22 25.20 20.35
N PRO A 74 39.50 25.84 19.41
CA PRO A 74 38.47 25.15 18.63
C PRO A 74 39.00 23.92 17.87
N ILE A 75 40.20 24.01 17.30
CA ILE A 75 40.84 22.89 16.61
C ILE A 75 41.26 21.76 17.57
N GLU A 76 41.71 22.08 18.78
CA GLU A 76 42.04 21.10 19.82
C GLU A 76 40.82 20.33 20.27
N ILE A 77 39.74 21.05 20.57
CA ILE A 77 38.44 20.47 20.93
C ILE A 77 37.94 19.57 19.80
N GLY A 78 38.00 20.04 18.56
CA GLY A 78 37.54 19.26 17.40
C GLY A 78 38.33 17.97 17.20
N VAL A 79 39.66 18.04 17.24
CA VAL A 79 40.54 16.87 17.08
C VAL A 79 40.38 15.90 18.24
N ALA A 80 40.32 16.37 19.48
CA ALA A 80 40.11 15.52 20.65
C ALA A 80 38.74 14.82 20.58
N THR A 81 37.67 15.57 20.28
CA THR A 81 36.31 15.04 20.11
C THR A 81 36.26 13.96 19.05
N GLY A 82 36.75 14.24 17.83
CA GLY A 82 36.71 13.28 16.72
C GLY A 82 37.49 12.00 17.02
N LYS A 83 38.67 12.13 17.63
CA LYS A 83 39.54 10.99 17.95
C LYS A 83 39.00 10.13 19.09
N LEU A 84 38.50 10.76 20.15
CA LEU A 84 37.96 10.06 21.32
C LEU A 84 36.60 9.42 21.02
N THR A 85 35.75 10.05 20.21
CA THR A 85 34.39 9.56 19.91
C THR A 85 34.25 8.84 18.56
N GLN A 86 35.37 8.50 17.91
CA GLN A 86 35.39 7.99 16.53
C GLN A 86 34.38 6.85 16.27
N LYS A 87 34.35 5.85 17.15
CA LYS A 87 33.43 4.72 17.04
C LYS A 87 31.97 5.16 17.09
N GLN A 88 31.60 5.97 18.09
CA GLN A 88 30.24 6.49 18.25
C GLN A 88 29.82 7.35 17.07
N MET A 89 30.75 8.14 16.53
CA MET A 89 30.49 8.96 15.34
C MET A 89 30.22 8.09 14.10
N TRP A 90 30.99 7.02 13.87
CA TRP A 90 30.76 6.11 12.75
C TRP A 90 29.42 5.39 12.86
N GLU A 91 29.09 4.89 14.05
CA GLU A 91 27.80 4.23 14.31
C GLU A 91 26.63 5.20 14.06
N GLN A 92 26.75 6.46 14.51
CA GLN A 92 25.69 7.45 14.31
C GLN A 92 25.51 7.85 12.85
N GLU A 93 26.61 7.97 12.08
CA GLU A 93 26.52 8.17 10.63
C GLU A 93 25.83 6.98 9.95
N GLU A 94 26.21 5.76 10.31
CA GLU A 94 25.63 4.55 9.75
C GLU A 94 24.12 4.46 10.00
N ILE A 95 23.67 4.67 11.24
CA ILE A 95 22.25 4.68 11.60
C ILE A 95 21.50 5.76 10.80
N PHE A 96 22.03 6.98 10.77
CA PHE A 96 21.41 8.09 10.06
C PHE A 96 21.30 7.83 8.55
N PHE A 97 22.35 7.33 7.91
CA PHE A 97 22.35 7.07 6.47
C PHE A 97 21.55 5.83 6.09
N LYS A 98 21.53 4.77 6.92
CA LYS A 98 20.60 3.64 6.75
C LYS A 98 19.16 4.13 6.77
N GLN A 99 18.85 5.08 7.65
CA GLN A 99 17.52 5.65 7.72
C GLN A 99 17.16 6.46 6.46
N ILE A 100 18.09 7.25 5.92
CA ILE A 100 17.91 7.92 4.62
C ILE A 100 17.71 6.92 3.47
N GLN A 101 18.47 5.82 3.46
CA GLN A 101 18.37 4.78 2.43
C GLN A 101 17.04 4.02 2.47
N ARG A 102 16.39 3.90 3.63
CA ARG A 102 15.00 3.37 3.72
C ARG A 102 14.02 4.25 2.95
N PHE A 103 14.07 5.56 3.19
CA PHE A 103 13.22 6.53 2.49
C PHE A 103 13.54 6.67 1.00
N ILE A 104 14.81 6.51 0.61
CA ILE A 104 15.29 6.68 -0.76
C ILE A 104 16.15 5.46 -1.16
N PRO A 105 15.53 4.31 -1.53
CA PRO A 105 16.27 3.08 -1.83
C PRO A 105 17.13 3.16 -3.10
N SER A 106 16.79 4.09 -4.00
CA SER A 106 17.48 4.24 -5.28
C SER A 106 18.81 4.97 -5.13
N MET A 107 19.92 4.25 -5.30
CA MET A 107 21.28 4.83 -5.31
C MET A 107 21.47 5.91 -6.38
N ARG A 108 20.72 5.86 -7.50
CA ARG A 108 20.74 6.92 -8.51
C ARG A 108 20.06 8.19 -8.00
N LEU A 109 18.92 8.05 -7.33
CA LEU A 109 18.19 9.17 -6.73
C LEU A 109 18.98 9.81 -5.57
N LEU A 110 19.63 9.00 -4.73
CA LEU A 110 20.54 9.49 -3.69
C LEU A 110 21.71 10.31 -4.27
N LYS A 111 22.31 9.86 -5.38
CA LYS A 111 23.36 10.63 -6.09
C LYS A 111 22.83 11.94 -6.68
N MET A 112 21.57 11.99 -7.11
CA MET A 112 20.93 13.23 -7.56
C MET A 112 20.65 14.18 -6.39
N ILE A 113 20.12 13.67 -5.27
CA ILE A 113 19.88 14.45 -4.04
C ILE A 113 21.18 15.01 -3.49
N ARG A 114 22.28 14.26 -3.56
CA ARG A 114 23.63 14.78 -3.26
C ARG A 114 23.91 16.08 -4.01
N LEU A 115 23.62 16.16 -5.31
CA LEU A 115 23.89 17.35 -6.12
C LEU A 115 23.01 18.53 -5.69
N VAL A 116 21.75 18.25 -5.33
CA VAL A 116 20.81 19.26 -4.80
C VAL A 116 21.28 19.78 -3.43
N VAL A 117 21.63 18.90 -2.49
CA VAL A 117 22.14 19.27 -1.16
C VAL A 117 23.46 20.02 -1.29
N ALA A 118 24.34 19.59 -2.19
CA ALA A 118 25.61 20.27 -2.45
C ALA A 118 25.39 21.68 -3.01
N TRP A 119 24.46 21.86 -3.95
CA TRP A 119 24.10 23.18 -4.47
C TRP A 119 23.50 24.07 -3.38
N PHE A 120 22.57 23.53 -2.60
CA PHE A 120 21.85 24.27 -1.56
C PHE A 120 22.77 24.78 -0.45
N ASN A 121 23.73 23.93 -0.05
CA ASN A 121 24.66 24.21 1.06
C ASN A 121 26.05 24.71 0.62
N ARG A 122 26.24 25.05 -0.66
CA ARG A 122 27.55 25.42 -1.23
C ARG A 122 28.28 26.58 -0.55
N HIS A 123 27.58 27.37 0.27
CA HIS A 123 28.11 28.53 0.98
C HIS A 123 27.79 28.49 2.48
N ILE A 124 27.45 27.31 3.03
CA ILE A 124 27.13 27.16 4.45
C ILE A 124 28.27 27.65 5.36
N GLU A 125 29.51 27.50 4.90
CA GLU A 125 30.71 27.96 5.60
C GLU A 125 30.76 29.47 5.79
N LYS A 126 30.09 30.27 4.95
CA LYS A 126 30.03 31.74 5.11
C LYS A 126 29.12 32.18 6.25
N HIS A 127 28.25 31.29 6.72
CA HIS A 127 27.25 31.56 7.75
C HIS A 127 27.60 30.95 9.12
N ILE A 128 28.74 30.26 9.23
CA ILE A 128 29.26 29.67 10.45
C ILE A 128 30.52 30.43 10.84
N THR A 129 30.68 30.75 12.13
CA THR A 129 31.88 31.46 12.60
C THR A 129 33.14 30.63 12.38
N PRO A 130 34.31 31.27 12.16
CA PRO A 130 35.58 30.56 11.97
C PRO A 130 35.92 29.57 13.09
N GLU A 131 35.58 29.90 14.33
CA GLU A 131 35.72 29.01 15.50
C GLU A 131 35.02 27.66 15.28
N TYR A 132 33.73 27.65 14.94
CA TYR A 132 32.99 26.41 14.75
C TYR A 132 33.41 25.67 13.46
N LEU A 133 33.86 26.38 12.43
CA LEU A 133 34.45 25.76 11.24
C LEU A 133 35.74 25.00 11.55
N GLU A 134 36.57 25.53 12.45
CA GLU A 134 37.80 24.89 12.94
C GLU A 134 37.51 23.63 13.76
N GLU A 135 36.55 23.71 14.68
CA GLU A 135 36.10 22.57 15.49
C GLU A 135 35.51 21.46 14.61
N ILE A 136 34.60 21.79 13.68
CA ILE A 136 34.04 20.85 12.70
C ILE A 136 35.14 20.23 11.84
N TYR A 137 36.13 21.03 11.43
CA TYR A 137 37.26 20.50 10.68
C TYR A 137 38.03 19.46 11.49
N GLY A 138 38.35 19.74 12.76
CA GLY A 138 38.99 18.79 13.67
C GLY A 138 38.22 17.48 13.81
N VAL A 139 36.91 17.55 14.05
CA VAL A 139 36.03 16.36 14.21
C VAL A 139 36.00 15.54 12.92
N SER A 140 35.78 16.19 11.78
CA SER A 140 35.58 15.52 10.48
C SER A 140 36.76 14.68 10.00
N ARG A 141 37.98 14.94 10.51
CA ARG A 141 39.18 14.17 10.17
C ARG A 141 39.09 12.70 10.60
N TYR A 142 38.24 12.40 11.58
CA TYR A 142 38.08 11.07 12.14
C TYR A 142 36.80 10.38 11.68
N ALA A 143 36.01 11.02 10.82
CA ALA A 143 34.74 10.51 10.31
C ALA A 143 34.91 9.35 9.32
N SER A 144 33.86 8.52 9.15
CA SER A 144 33.95 7.34 8.28
C SER A 144 34.09 7.75 6.81
N LYS A 145 34.94 7.01 6.08
CA LYS A 145 35.09 7.16 4.63
C LYS A 145 33.98 6.48 3.84
N ASP A 146 33.20 5.62 4.48
CA ASP A 146 32.15 4.83 3.82
C ASP A 146 31.06 5.71 3.18
N PHE A 147 30.91 6.95 3.67
CA PHE A 147 29.92 7.92 3.19
C PHE A 147 30.49 9.01 2.27
N GLU A 148 31.73 8.87 1.78
CA GLU A 148 32.34 9.83 0.83
C GLU A 148 31.58 9.92 -0.51
N PHE A 149 30.78 8.89 -0.85
CA PHE A 149 29.87 8.93 -2.00
C PHE A 149 28.78 10.01 -1.88
N ILE A 150 28.55 10.56 -0.68
CA ILE A 150 27.64 11.68 -0.42
C ILE A 150 28.38 13.02 -0.47
N ALA A 151 29.41 13.17 0.36
CA ALA A 151 30.30 14.31 0.37
C ALA A 151 31.59 13.93 1.12
N ASN A 152 32.69 14.66 0.89
CA ASN A 152 33.89 14.49 1.72
C ASN A 152 33.55 14.75 3.20
N ASN A 153 34.33 14.18 4.12
CA ASN A 153 34.03 14.22 5.55
C ASN A 153 33.74 15.63 6.07
N TYR A 154 34.55 16.63 5.70
CA TYR A 154 34.34 17.99 6.19
C TYR A 154 33.00 18.57 5.73
N GLN A 155 32.70 18.49 4.44
CA GLN A 155 31.44 18.98 3.88
C GLN A 155 30.25 18.20 4.43
N ARG A 156 30.40 16.88 4.60
CA ARG A 156 29.38 16.01 5.18
C ARG A 156 29.06 16.43 6.61
N HIS A 157 30.08 16.69 7.43
CA HIS A 157 29.87 17.17 8.80
C HIS A 157 29.26 18.56 8.87
N LEU A 158 29.66 19.49 8.00
CA LEU A 158 28.96 20.79 7.87
C LEU A 158 27.48 20.60 7.57
N ASN A 159 27.15 19.73 6.60
CA ASN A 159 25.77 19.44 6.23
C ASN A 159 25.00 18.71 7.35
N LEU A 160 25.65 17.85 8.14
CA LEU A 160 25.02 17.15 9.26
C LEU A 160 24.57 18.09 10.39
N HIS A 161 25.25 19.22 10.59
CA HIS A 161 24.80 20.26 11.53
C HIS A 161 23.54 20.98 11.05
N ALA A 162 23.28 20.95 9.74
CA ALA A 162 22.04 21.39 9.12
C ALA A 162 21.08 20.22 8.84
N ALA A 163 21.37 18.98 9.25
CA ALA A 163 20.50 17.83 8.93
C ALA A 163 19.09 17.97 9.53
N HIS A 164 19.00 18.48 10.76
CA HIS A 164 17.74 18.84 11.41
C HIS A 164 16.93 19.85 10.57
N ASP A 165 17.64 20.78 9.93
CA ASP A 165 17.06 21.85 9.12
C ASP A 165 16.69 21.36 7.69
N ILE A 166 17.53 20.49 7.12
CA ILE A 166 17.37 19.92 5.77
C ILE A 166 16.21 18.94 5.70
N GLY A 167 16.06 18.09 6.72
CA GLY A 167 14.98 17.10 6.73
C GLY A 167 13.59 17.73 6.78
N ARG A 168 13.48 18.94 7.34
CA ARG A 168 12.27 19.78 7.27
C ARG A 168 12.02 20.31 5.85
N VAL A 169 13.07 20.71 5.14
CA VAL A 169 12.97 21.31 3.80
C VAL A 169 12.74 20.29 2.68
N LEU A 170 13.31 19.08 2.78
CA LEU A 170 13.31 18.12 1.67
C LEU A 170 12.02 17.30 1.53
N GLN A 171 11.18 17.22 2.56
CA GLN A 171 9.99 16.36 2.51
C GLN A 171 8.80 16.81 3.39
N ASP A 172 8.83 17.97 4.06
CA ASP A 172 7.94 18.24 5.22
C ASP A 172 7.95 17.05 6.22
N MET A 173 9.07 16.31 6.28
CA MET A 173 9.22 15.20 7.21
C MET A 173 9.23 15.79 8.62
N LYS A 174 8.21 15.45 9.41
CA LYS A 174 8.09 15.76 10.83
C LYS A 174 9.16 14.99 11.62
N LEU A 175 10.42 15.37 11.48
CA LEU A 175 11.57 14.68 12.07
C LEU A 175 11.75 14.92 13.57
N SER A 176 10.97 15.82 14.18
CA SER A 176 11.04 16.09 15.63
C SER A 176 9.71 16.59 16.19
N GLY A 177 9.35 16.12 17.39
CA GLY A 177 8.11 16.46 18.12
C GLY A 177 8.37 17.01 19.53
N CYS A 178 9.43 17.82 19.68
CA CYS A 178 9.96 18.25 20.97
C CYS A 178 8.96 19.01 21.84
N SER A 179 9.08 18.84 23.16
CA SER A 179 8.34 19.61 24.16
C SER A 179 9.29 20.10 25.24
N ALA A 180 9.19 21.37 25.61
CA ALA A 180 10.05 22.01 26.61
C ALA A 180 9.25 22.94 27.51
N PHE A 181 9.66 23.11 28.75
CA PHE A 181 9.11 24.12 29.64
C PHE A 181 10.12 24.58 30.67
N ALA A 182 9.93 25.78 31.19
CA ALA A 182 10.62 26.26 32.37
C ALA A 182 9.62 26.86 33.37
N THR A 183 9.92 26.73 34.65
CA THR A 183 9.10 27.20 35.77
C THR A 183 10.00 27.76 36.86
N TRP A 184 9.54 28.77 37.60
CA TRP A 184 10.31 29.46 38.65
C TRP A 184 9.35 30.05 39.70
N GLY A 185 9.87 30.88 40.61
CA GLY A 185 9.03 31.67 41.52
C GLY A 185 8.09 30.82 42.35
N ASN A 186 6.80 31.17 42.39
CA ASN A 186 5.82 30.46 43.22
C ASN A 186 5.51 29.03 42.74
N ASN A 187 5.89 28.71 41.50
CA ASN A 187 5.65 27.39 40.94
C ASN A 187 6.72 26.36 41.32
N THR A 188 7.89 26.78 41.83
CA THR A 188 8.97 25.87 42.25
C THR A 188 9.13 25.83 43.76
N LYS A 189 9.62 24.72 44.29
CA LYS A 189 9.72 24.50 45.76
C LYS A 189 10.61 25.55 46.46
N ASN A 190 11.61 26.07 45.77
CA ASN A 190 12.62 26.99 46.32
C ASN A 190 12.68 28.34 45.58
N GLY A 191 11.73 28.64 44.69
CA GLY A 191 11.74 29.86 43.88
C GLY A 191 12.73 29.84 42.70
N SER A 192 13.68 28.90 42.68
CA SER A 192 14.68 28.77 41.61
C SER A 192 14.06 28.24 40.32
N ILE A 193 14.73 28.52 39.20
CA ILE A 193 14.29 28.07 37.87
C ILE A 193 14.56 26.57 37.70
N LEU A 194 13.59 25.85 37.14
CA LEU A 194 13.76 24.51 36.58
C LEU A 194 13.37 24.53 35.10
N HIS A 195 14.17 23.88 34.25
CA HIS A 195 13.94 23.82 32.81
C HIS A 195 13.98 22.36 32.34
N GLY A 196 12.83 21.82 31.94
CA GLY A 196 12.66 20.45 31.46
C GLY A 196 12.42 20.36 29.95
N ARG A 197 12.89 19.28 29.31
CA ARG A 197 12.70 19.06 27.86
C ARG A 197 12.73 17.59 27.46
N ASN A 198 11.78 17.17 26.62
CA ASN A 198 11.88 15.96 25.79
C ASN A 198 12.39 16.32 24.39
N PHE A 199 13.49 15.70 23.97
CA PHE A 199 14.00 15.78 22.61
C PHE A 199 13.54 14.60 21.77
N ASP A 200 12.37 14.73 21.17
CA ASP A 200 11.76 13.72 20.30
C ASP A 200 12.36 13.80 18.90
N PHE A 201 12.95 12.70 18.41
CA PHE A 201 13.66 12.65 17.13
C PHE A 201 13.39 11.35 16.36
N TYR A 202 12.77 11.45 15.18
CA TYR A 202 12.19 10.32 14.43
C TYR A 202 13.18 9.60 13.49
N VAL A 203 14.43 9.40 13.92
CA VAL A 203 15.49 8.70 13.14
C VAL A 203 15.63 7.22 13.57
N GLY A 204 14.79 6.77 14.51
CA GLY A 204 14.73 5.39 15.00
C GLY A 204 15.38 5.23 16.38
N ASN A 205 15.01 4.14 17.08
CA ASN A 205 15.43 3.91 18.47
C ASN A 205 16.95 3.73 18.62
N GLU A 206 17.60 3.15 17.60
CA GLU A 206 19.06 2.95 17.60
C GLU A 206 19.83 4.27 17.71
N PHE A 207 19.29 5.35 17.13
CA PHE A 207 19.91 6.68 17.16
C PHE A 207 20.03 7.22 18.59
N ALA A 208 19.12 6.84 19.49
CA ALA A 208 19.10 7.24 20.89
C ALA A 208 20.07 6.46 21.79
N ASN A 209 20.60 5.32 21.34
CA ASN A 209 21.44 4.44 22.16
C ASN A 209 22.82 5.05 22.44
N ASN A 210 23.35 5.81 21.47
CA ASN A 210 24.69 6.40 21.54
C ASN A 210 24.65 7.91 21.80
N LYS A 211 23.76 8.35 22.70
CA LYS A 211 23.73 9.74 23.17
C LYS A 211 25.01 10.05 23.97
N ILE A 212 25.53 11.25 23.82
CA ILE A 212 26.74 11.73 24.50
C ILE A 212 26.40 12.94 25.35
N VAL A 213 26.81 12.92 26.61
CA VAL A 213 26.85 14.08 27.51
C VAL A 213 28.25 14.69 27.40
N SER A 214 28.34 15.84 26.76
CA SER A 214 29.60 16.54 26.51
C SER A 214 29.78 17.68 27.51
N PHE A 215 30.97 17.77 28.10
CA PHE A 215 31.43 18.85 28.97
C PHE A 215 32.58 19.55 28.27
N VAL A 216 32.40 20.83 27.94
CA VAL A 216 33.35 21.55 27.11
C VAL A 216 33.87 22.77 27.83
N ARG A 217 35.20 22.88 27.87
CA ARG A 217 35.93 24.06 28.38
C ARG A 217 36.61 24.76 27.20
N PRO A 218 35.89 25.65 26.49
CA PRO A 218 36.46 26.36 25.35
C PRO A 218 37.51 27.38 25.79
N GLU A 219 38.44 27.72 24.89
CA GLU A 219 39.38 28.84 25.07
C GLU A 219 38.65 30.17 25.31
N ARG A 220 37.46 30.34 24.69
CA ARG A 220 36.66 31.57 24.73
C ARG A 220 35.20 31.26 25.06
N GLY A 221 34.58 32.15 25.83
CA GLY A 221 33.22 31.97 26.32
C GLY A 221 33.16 31.17 27.61
N TYR A 222 31.98 30.64 27.91
CA TYR A 222 31.68 29.94 29.15
C TYR A 222 31.85 28.43 29.00
N ASN A 223 32.19 27.76 30.11
CA ASN A 223 32.17 26.31 30.19
C ASN A 223 30.73 25.84 30.16
N TYR A 224 30.44 24.77 29.42
CA TYR A 224 29.07 24.31 29.28
C TYR A 224 28.97 22.79 29.13
N MET A 225 27.81 22.26 29.50
CA MET A 225 27.39 20.91 29.15
C MET A 225 26.43 20.94 27.96
N SER A 226 26.44 19.89 27.15
CA SER A 226 25.42 19.66 26.13
C SER A 226 25.11 18.19 25.97
N VAL A 227 23.88 17.85 25.63
CA VAL A 227 23.48 16.47 25.32
C VAL A 227 23.20 16.35 23.83
N GLY A 228 23.90 15.42 23.17
CA GLY A 228 23.85 15.22 21.72
C GLY A 228 24.28 13.82 21.32
N TRP A 229 24.97 13.70 20.19
CA TRP A 229 25.49 12.45 19.65
C TRP A 229 26.88 12.66 19.02
N GLY A 230 27.58 11.56 18.72
CA GLY A 230 28.91 11.61 18.11
C GLY A 230 28.92 12.40 16.79
N GLY A 231 29.83 13.38 16.69
CA GLY A 231 29.99 14.21 15.49
C GLY A 231 29.19 15.52 15.46
N LEU A 232 28.26 15.73 16.41
CA LEU A 232 27.53 16.99 16.58
C LEU A 232 28.26 17.91 17.58
N ILE A 233 28.72 19.08 17.12
CA ILE A 233 29.27 20.15 17.96
C ILE A 233 28.22 21.21 18.31
N GLY A 234 27.14 21.27 17.54
CA GLY A 234 25.99 22.13 17.79
C GLY A 234 25.22 21.69 19.04
N VAL A 235 24.44 22.60 19.61
CA VAL A 235 23.68 22.36 20.85
C VAL A 235 22.20 22.25 20.53
N VAL A 236 21.59 21.17 21.02
CA VAL A 236 20.12 20.98 21.01
C VAL A 236 19.52 21.07 22.42
N SER A 237 20.30 20.67 23.44
CA SER A 237 20.05 20.82 24.88
C SER A 237 21.37 21.16 25.56
N GLY A 238 21.41 22.19 26.40
CA GLY A 238 22.60 22.43 27.22
C GLY A 238 22.45 23.51 28.29
N MET A 239 23.44 23.56 29.18
CA MET A 239 23.53 24.55 30.27
C MET A 239 24.99 24.96 30.47
N ASN A 240 25.23 26.26 30.66
CA ASN A 240 26.55 26.80 30.94
C ASN A 240 26.76 27.11 32.43
N ASN A 241 28.01 27.35 32.81
CA ASN A 241 28.39 27.63 34.19
C ASN A 241 28.02 29.05 34.69
N GLN A 242 27.34 29.86 33.87
CA GLN A 242 26.69 31.09 34.31
C GLN A 242 25.24 30.87 34.73
N GLY A 243 24.72 29.64 34.61
CA GLY A 243 23.32 29.33 34.89
C GLY A 243 22.39 29.76 33.74
N LEU A 244 22.87 29.78 32.50
CA LEU A 244 22.02 29.89 31.33
C LEU A 244 21.82 28.49 30.73
N SER A 245 20.57 28.09 30.49
CA SER A 245 20.23 26.85 29.81
C SER A 245 19.36 27.11 28.58
N ILE A 246 19.55 26.27 27.56
CA ILE A 246 18.91 26.42 26.25
C ILE A 246 18.46 25.08 25.70
N THR A 247 17.28 25.08 25.08
CA THR A 247 16.77 23.96 24.28
C THR A 247 16.11 24.46 23.01
N ILE A 248 16.17 23.67 21.95
CA ILE A 248 15.59 24.04 20.64
C ILE A 248 14.34 23.21 20.30
N ASN A 249 13.31 23.83 19.75
CA ASN A 249 12.14 23.15 19.23
C ASN A 249 11.78 23.72 17.87
N GLY A 250 11.86 22.93 16.81
CA GLY A 250 11.69 23.57 15.51
C GLY A 250 10.23 23.79 15.15
N SER A 251 9.98 24.79 14.33
CA SER A 251 8.66 25.18 13.81
C SER A 251 8.58 25.01 12.28
N SER A 252 7.37 25.08 11.72
CA SER A 252 7.17 25.07 10.26
C SER A 252 7.82 26.28 9.62
N SER A 253 8.51 26.07 8.49
CA SER A 253 9.31 27.09 7.84
C SER A 253 9.07 27.14 6.34
N LYS A 254 9.14 28.33 5.75
CA LYS A 254 9.20 28.47 4.28
C LYS A 254 10.51 27.86 3.77
N ARG A 255 10.49 27.34 2.54
CA ARG A 255 11.70 26.80 1.88
C ARG A 255 12.73 27.93 1.71
N PRO A 256 13.98 27.73 2.13
CA PRO A 256 15.00 28.76 2.00
C PRO A 256 15.45 28.93 0.54
N GLY A 257 15.98 30.11 0.20
CA GLY A 257 16.59 30.38 -1.10
C GLY A 257 18.07 29.99 -1.21
N GLY A 258 18.71 29.55 -0.11
CA GLY A 258 20.11 29.14 -0.03
C GLY A 258 20.59 28.92 1.41
N ALA A 259 21.87 28.55 1.58
CA ALA A 259 22.50 28.27 2.88
C ALA A 259 22.44 29.47 3.85
N LYS A 260 22.25 29.17 5.14
CA LYS A 260 22.21 30.12 6.28
C LYS A 260 22.79 29.43 7.53
N THR A 261 22.81 30.10 8.69
CA THR A 261 23.36 29.52 9.93
C THR A 261 22.49 28.34 10.39
N PRO A 262 23.07 27.15 10.66
CA PRO A 262 22.33 26.02 11.22
C PRO A 262 21.83 26.30 12.63
N THR A 263 20.65 25.81 12.99
CA THR A 263 20.00 26.16 14.27
C THR A 263 20.79 25.64 15.48
N SER A 264 21.34 24.42 15.37
CA SER A 264 22.19 23.82 16.39
C SER A 264 23.49 24.63 16.64
N ILE A 265 24.03 25.29 15.62
CA ILE A 265 25.21 26.17 15.75
C ILE A 265 24.83 27.49 16.43
N LEU A 266 23.66 28.06 16.13
CA LEU A 266 23.17 29.23 16.88
C LEU A 266 22.91 28.88 18.35
N GLY A 267 22.31 27.71 18.63
CA GLY A 267 22.12 27.23 19.99
C GLY A 267 23.45 27.08 20.75
N ARG A 268 24.49 26.62 20.05
CA ARG A 268 25.87 26.54 20.59
C ARG A 268 26.44 27.92 20.89
N GLU A 269 26.26 28.89 19.98
CA GLU A 269 26.75 30.26 20.18
C GLU A 269 26.09 30.94 21.38
N ILE A 270 24.77 30.80 21.51
CA ILE A 270 24.03 31.33 22.67
C ILE A 270 24.54 30.67 23.96
N LEU A 271 24.63 29.33 24.00
CA LEU A 271 25.07 28.63 25.20
C LEU A 271 26.50 29.01 25.62
N GLN A 272 27.40 29.18 24.65
CA GLN A 272 28.81 29.46 24.90
C GLN A 272 29.06 30.93 25.29
N TYR A 273 28.27 31.89 24.78
CA TYR A 273 28.58 33.32 24.93
C TYR A 273 27.52 34.16 25.67
N ALA A 274 26.33 33.63 25.95
CA ALA A 274 25.33 34.35 26.73
C ALA A 274 25.41 34.01 28.23
N ALA A 275 25.25 35.02 29.07
CA ALA A 275 25.10 34.87 30.53
C ALA A 275 23.68 35.24 31.03
N ASP A 276 22.88 35.87 30.17
CA ASP A 276 21.54 36.38 30.47
C ASP A 276 20.66 36.36 29.21
N LEU A 277 19.37 36.61 29.39
CA LEU A 277 18.39 36.60 28.29
C LEU A 277 18.68 37.69 27.26
N GLU A 278 19.13 38.88 27.69
CA GLU A 278 19.43 39.98 26.76
C GLU A 278 20.61 39.61 25.82
N SER A 279 21.69 39.06 26.36
CA SER A 279 22.82 38.58 25.54
C SER A 279 22.42 37.43 24.62
N ALA A 280 21.58 36.50 25.09
CA ALA A 280 21.03 35.43 24.25
C ALA A 280 20.23 35.96 23.06
N ILE A 281 19.35 36.94 23.29
CA ILE A 281 18.53 37.59 22.25
C ILE A 281 19.43 38.32 21.24
N LYS A 282 20.41 39.10 21.71
CA LYS A 282 21.36 39.82 20.82
C LYS A 282 22.17 38.87 19.95
N ILE A 283 22.55 37.70 20.46
CA ILE A 283 23.23 36.67 19.66
C ILE A 283 22.27 36.10 18.60
N ALA A 284 21.03 35.79 18.98
CA ALA A 284 20.01 35.29 18.05
C ALA A 284 19.69 36.28 16.93
N GLU A 285 19.60 37.58 17.22
CA GLU A 285 19.32 38.63 16.22
C GLU A 285 20.43 38.81 15.19
N LYS A 286 21.69 38.59 15.56
CA LYS A 286 22.86 38.73 14.66
C LYS A 286 22.94 37.67 13.57
N ARG A 287 22.23 36.56 13.70
CA ARG A 287 22.31 35.41 12.76
C ARG A 287 21.07 35.32 11.90
N GLU A 288 21.24 34.93 10.64
CA GLU A 288 20.15 34.52 9.77
C GLU A 288 20.05 32.99 9.80
N LEU A 289 18.85 32.45 10.02
CA LEU A 289 18.63 31.01 10.13
C LEU A 289 18.18 30.37 8.83
N PHE A 290 18.44 29.06 8.72
CA PHE A 290 18.00 28.21 7.61
C PHE A 290 16.51 27.92 7.68
N VAL A 291 16.01 27.58 8.87
CA VAL A 291 14.60 27.26 9.15
C VAL A 291 14.07 28.09 10.30
N SER A 292 12.77 27.99 10.51
CA SER A 292 12.05 28.55 11.65
C SER A 292 12.25 27.66 12.87
N GLU A 293 12.67 28.25 13.99
CA GLU A 293 13.11 27.55 15.19
C GLU A 293 12.67 28.31 16.45
N ILE A 294 12.41 27.58 17.53
CA ILE A 294 12.02 28.10 18.84
C ILE A 294 13.15 27.77 19.82
N PHE A 295 13.72 28.76 20.49
CA PHE A 295 14.73 28.56 21.53
C PHE A 295 14.10 28.89 22.89
N LEU A 296 13.92 27.90 23.75
CA LEU A 296 13.57 28.15 25.15
C LEU A 296 14.87 28.38 25.92
N VAL A 297 15.02 29.60 26.45
CA VAL A 297 16.20 30.03 27.20
C VAL A 297 15.80 30.37 28.62
N SER A 298 16.46 29.77 29.59
CA SER A 298 16.32 30.11 31.00
C SER A 298 17.61 30.66 31.57
N SER A 299 17.51 31.65 32.45
CA SER A 299 18.66 32.40 32.95
C SER A 299 18.57 32.58 34.46
N LEU A 300 19.57 32.05 35.18
CA LEU A 300 19.74 32.28 36.61
C LEU A 300 19.82 33.77 36.94
N LYS A 301 20.57 34.54 36.13
CA LYS A 301 20.80 35.98 36.36
C LYS A 301 19.52 36.80 36.23
N ASP A 302 18.62 36.40 35.33
CA ASP A 302 17.33 37.07 35.14
C ASP A 302 16.22 36.51 36.05
N GLY A 303 16.44 35.36 36.70
CA GLY A 303 15.45 34.70 37.56
C GLY A 303 14.23 34.17 36.81
N ARG A 304 14.29 34.08 35.47
CA ARG A 304 13.17 33.68 34.60
C ARG A 304 13.64 33.00 33.31
N ALA A 305 12.67 32.59 32.49
CA ALA A 305 12.89 32.11 31.13
C ALA A 305 12.11 32.92 30.09
N CYS A 306 12.52 32.79 28.83
CA CYS A 306 11.77 33.29 27.67
C CYS A 306 11.89 32.32 26.50
N ILE A 307 11.04 32.53 25.50
CA ILE A 307 11.15 31.84 24.21
C ILE A 307 11.58 32.86 23.15
N ILE A 308 12.64 32.52 22.41
CA ILE A 308 13.08 33.25 21.22
C ILE A 308 12.51 32.51 20.00
N GLU A 309 11.54 33.12 19.32
CA GLU A 309 10.96 32.60 18.09
C GLU A 309 11.67 33.23 16.91
N LYS A 310 12.31 32.41 16.08
CA LYS A 310 13.15 32.92 15.01
C LYS A 310 12.83 32.25 13.68
N THR A 311 12.56 33.08 12.69
CA THR A 311 12.44 32.69 11.28
C THR A 311 13.71 33.11 10.52
N PRO A 312 13.87 32.73 9.24
CA PRO A 312 14.94 33.27 8.41
C PRO A 312 14.97 34.81 8.30
N PHE A 313 13.86 35.50 8.58
CA PHE A 313 13.70 36.95 8.31
C PHE A 313 13.37 37.81 9.54
N LYS A 314 12.85 37.20 10.61
CA LYS A 314 12.32 37.90 11.78
C LYS A 314 12.67 37.12 13.05
N THR A 315 12.88 37.85 14.13
CA THR A 315 12.98 37.33 15.50
C THR A 315 11.87 37.98 16.32
N ALA A 316 11.19 37.21 17.16
CA ALA A 316 10.21 37.71 18.13
C ALA A 316 10.42 37.00 19.48
N ILE A 317 10.06 37.66 20.57
CA ILE A 317 10.30 37.16 21.93
C ILE A 317 8.97 36.91 22.63
N TYR A 318 8.72 35.66 22.98
CA TYR A 318 7.60 35.32 23.84
C TYR A 318 8.08 35.34 25.30
N ASN A 319 7.62 36.36 26.03
CA ASN A 319 7.83 36.47 27.46
C ASN A 319 6.71 35.76 28.21
N ALA A 320 7.08 35.12 29.32
CA ALA A 320 6.14 34.46 30.21
C ALA A 320 5.14 35.46 30.82
N LYS A 321 3.87 35.07 30.89
CA LYS A 321 2.81 35.85 31.56
C LYS A 321 2.65 35.47 33.04
N GLU A 322 3.12 34.28 33.39
CA GLU A 322 3.08 33.69 34.72
C GLU A 322 4.48 33.18 35.07
N ASP A 323 4.65 32.53 36.22
CA ASP A 323 5.90 31.93 36.67
C ASP A 323 6.25 30.61 35.91
N TYR A 324 5.90 30.53 34.62
CA TYR A 324 6.29 29.47 33.72
C TYR A 324 6.25 29.89 32.25
N VAL A 325 6.97 29.15 31.40
CA VAL A 325 6.88 29.21 29.94
C VAL A 325 6.96 27.79 29.36
N ALA A 326 6.23 27.51 28.28
CA ALA A 326 6.24 26.20 27.63
C ALA A 326 6.30 26.35 26.10
N ALA A 327 6.94 25.39 25.44
CA ALA A 327 7.09 25.33 23.99
C ALA A 327 6.88 23.90 23.48
N SER A 328 6.11 23.77 22.40
CA SER A 328 6.09 22.59 21.55
C SER A 328 6.77 22.92 20.22
N ASN A 329 6.07 22.89 19.08
CA ASN A 329 6.65 23.07 17.74
C ASN A 329 5.90 24.11 16.90
N HIS A 330 5.25 25.10 17.51
CA HIS A 330 4.58 26.21 16.83
C HIS A 330 4.86 27.53 17.54
N PHE A 331 4.74 28.64 16.80
CA PHE A 331 4.99 29.98 17.34
C PHE A 331 3.78 30.51 18.12
N GLN A 332 4.06 31.25 19.18
CA GLN A 332 3.15 31.78 20.19
C GLN A 332 3.18 33.31 20.31
N THR A 333 4.18 33.98 19.72
CA THR A 333 4.28 35.45 19.73
C THR A 333 3.15 36.11 18.93
N GLU A 334 2.80 37.33 19.30
CA GLU A 334 1.80 38.15 18.59
C GLU A 334 2.21 38.42 17.15
N GLU A 335 3.52 38.48 16.89
CA GLU A 335 4.12 38.71 15.58
C GLU A 335 3.94 37.53 14.62
N PHE A 336 3.86 36.29 15.14
CA PHE A 336 3.80 35.07 14.34
C PHE A 336 2.48 34.30 14.45
N LYS A 337 1.65 34.57 15.46
CA LYS A 337 0.41 33.81 15.72
C LYS A 337 -0.54 33.78 14.52
N ASP A 338 -0.63 34.90 13.79
CA ASP A 338 -1.55 35.07 12.65
C ASP A 338 -0.87 34.77 11.30
N GLU A 339 0.42 34.41 11.28
CA GLU A 339 1.08 34.02 10.03
C GLU A 339 0.49 32.69 9.51
N LYS A 340 0.09 32.67 8.24
CA LYS A 340 -0.54 31.51 7.61
C LYS A 340 0.23 30.20 7.84
N ILE A 341 1.56 30.22 7.73
CA ILE A 341 2.39 29.02 7.91
C ILE A 341 2.32 28.48 9.35
N ASN A 342 2.16 29.36 10.34
CA ASN A 342 2.01 28.98 11.73
C ASN A 342 0.59 28.46 12.02
N LEU A 343 -0.43 29.11 11.45
CA LEU A 343 -1.82 28.63 11.51
C LEU A 343 -1.96 27.24 10.86
N ASP A 344 -1.37 27.04 9.69
CA ASP A 344 -1.33 25.74 9.00
C ASP A 344 -0.61 24.70 9.87
N ASN A 345 0.50 25.06 10.53
CA ASN A 345 1.21 24.19 11.46
C ASN A 345 0.34 23.79 12.67
N ILE A 346 -0.34 24.76 13.29
CA ILE A 346 -1.27 24.54 14.41
C ILE A 346 -2.41 23.60 13.99
N ALA A 347 -2.98 23.79 12.80
CA ALA A 347 -4.10 22.99 12.33
C ALA A 347 -3.71 21.55 11.92
N THR A 348 -2.46 21.32 11.50
CA THR A 348 -2.04 20.06 10.87
C THR A 348 -1.09 19.21 11.71
N THR A 349 -0.81 19.62 12.96
CA THR A 349 0.13 18.93 13.86
C THR A 349 -0.43 18.75 15.27
N ASP A 350 0.20 17.83 15.99
CA ASP A 350 0.02 17.50 17.41
C ASP A 350 0.56 18.59 18.37
N SER A 351 1.28 19.56 17.82
CA SER A 351 1.98 20.63 18.54
C SER A 351 1.10 21.40 19.53
N PRO A 352 -0.14 21.81 19.21
CA PRO A 352 -1.02 22.50 20.16
C PRO A 352 -1.48 21.58 21.31
N ASN A 353 -1.72 20.30 21.03
CA ASN A 353 -2.18 19.34 22.03
C ASN A 353 -1.10 19.09 23.08
N ARG A 354 0.16 18.91 22.65
CA ARG A 354 1.30 18.78 23.57
C ARG A 354 1.57 20.03 24.40
N LEU A 355 1.48 21.22 23.78
CA LEU A 355 1.65 22.48 24.52
C LEU A 355 0.59 22.61 25.62
N ASN A 356 -0.69 22.42 25.26
CA ASN A 356 -1.79 22.47 26.22
C ASN A 356 -1.63 21.42 27.33
N ARG A 357 -1.12 20.23 26.98
CA ARG A 357 -0.88 19.17 27.95
C ARG A 357 0.23 19.51 28.95
N VAL A 358 1.34 20.10 28.49
CA VAL A 358 2.40 20.60 29.37
C VAL A 358 1.85 21.64 30.35
N VAL A 359 1.08 22.61 29.84
CA VAL A 359 0.48 23.67 30.67
C VAL A 359 -0.50 23.10 31.69
N GLU A 360 -1.36 22.16 31.28
CA GLU A 360 -2.28 21.45 32.18
C GLU A 360 -1.53 20.76 33.32
N LEU A 361 -0.45 20.03 33.01
CA LEU A 361 0.35 19.30 33.98
C LEU A 361 1.12 20.21 34.95
N ILE A 362 1.63 21.35 34.46
CA ILE A 362 2.22 22.38 35.33
C ILE A 362 1.17 22.90 36.32
N GLY A 363 -0.04 23.21 35.85
CA GLY A 363 -1.13 23.71 36.71
C GLY A 363 -1.63 22.71 37.75
N GLN A 364 -1.47 21.40 37.51
CA GLN A 364 -1.84 20.34 38.45
C GLN A 364 -0.79 20.13 39.56
N GLN A 365 0.45 20.60 39.36
CA GLN A 365 1.56 20.34 40.26
C GLN A 365 2.06 21.63 40.94
N GLY A 366 1.79 21.80 42.23
CA GLY A 366 2.39 22.87 43.04
C GLY A 366 3.81 22.51 43.52
N GLY A 367 4.69 23.51 43.66
CA GLY A 367 6.03 23.33 44.25
C GLY A 367 6.90 22.33 43.48
N MET A 368 7.22 22.68 42.23
CA MET A 368 8.01 21.87 41.30
C MET A 368 9.39 21.53 41.86
N THR A 369 9.82 20.29 41.62
CA THR A 369 11.16 19.73 41.90
C THR A 369 11.65 18.97 40.65
N PRO A 370 12.93 18.57 40.56
CA PRO A 370 13.40 17.76 39.45
C PRO A 370 12.58 16.47 39.23
N GLU A 371 12.13 15.81 40.31
CA GLU A 371 11.29 14.60 40.24
C GLU A 371 9.94 14.88 39.57
N LYS A 372 9.30 15.98 39.95
CA LYS A 372 8.03 16.44 39.37
C LYS A 372 8.17 16.84 37.92
N VAL A 373 9.28 17.50 37.54
CA VAL A 373 9.58 17.77 36.14
C VAL A 373 9.71 16.45 35.36
N ALA A 374 10.40 15.44 35.91
CA ALA A 374 10.51 14.14 35.27
C ALA A 374 9.14 13.44 35.13
N GLU A 375 8.25 13.54 36.11
CA GLU A 375 6.87 13.03 36.03
C GLU A 375 6.09 13.67 34.88
N ILE A 376 6.16 15.00 34.74
CA ILE A 376 5.53 15.72 33.63
C ILE A 376 6.12 15.19 32.31
N LEU A 377 7.44 15.21 32.15
CA LEU A 377 8.11 14.76 30.92
C LEU A 377 7.82 13.29 30.56
N ARG A 378 7.49 12.45 31.54
CA ARG A 378 7.12 11.03 31.34
C ARG A 378 5.67 10.82 30.95
N ASN A 379 4.78 11.81 31.06
CA ASN A 379 3.34 11.62 30.90
C ASN A 379 2.93 11.21 29.46
N TRP A 380 2.36 10.01 29.31
CA TRP A 380 1.88 9.48 28.02
C TRP A 380 0.35 9.60 27.84
N LYS A 381 -0.34 10.33 28.72
CA LYS A 381 -1.79 10.48 28.70
C LYS A 381 -2.23 11.74 27.96
N GLY A 382 -3.43 11.68 27.39
CA GLY A 382 -4.07 12.82 26.76
C GLY A 382 -4.61 13.83 27.77
N LYS A 383 -5.22 14.89 27.24
CA LYS A 383 -5.91 15.93 28.03
C LYS A 383 -6.88 15.30 29.05
N GLY A 384 -6.86 15.80 30.29
CA GLY A 384 -7.73 15.30 31.36
C GLY A 384 -7.44 13.85 31.76
N GLU A 385 -6.17 13.41 31.68
CA GLU A 385 -5.73 12.06 32.04
C GLU A 385 -6.35 10.93 31.19
N LYS A 386 -6.92 11.25 30.02
CA LYS A 386 -7.54 10.28 29.11
C LYS A 386 -6.50 9.30 28.55
N ASP A 387 -6.85 8.02 28.55
CA ASP A 387 -6.08 7.00 27.85
C ASP A 387 -6.31 7.11 26.34
N ILE A 388 -5.22 7.39 25.62
CA ILE A 388 -5.22 7.65 24.17
C ILE A 388 -4.34 6.66 23.39
N GLY A 389 -3.90 5.59 24.07
CA GLY A 389 -2.98 4.59 23.56
C GLY A 389 -1.51 5.01 23.65
N TYR A 390 -0.63 4.03 23.84
CA TYR A 390 0.81 4.28 23.96
C TYR A 390 1.40 4.66 22.60
N GLY A 391 2.21 5.72 22.54
CA GLY A 391 2.76 6.22 21.29
C GLY A 391 1.84 7.15 20.49
N ASN A 392 0.76 7.64 21.10
CA ASN A 392 -0.08 8.67 20.51
C ASN A 392 0.58 10.06 20.61
N GLU A 393 0.77 10.74 19.48
CA GLU A 393 1.50 12.02 19.39
C GLU A 393 0.85 13.18 20.16
N ASN A 394 -0.43 13.08 20.53
CA ASN A 394 -1.08 14.05 21.41
C ASN A 394 -0.55 14.00 22.86
N ALA A 395 0.17 12.95 23.23
CA ALA A 395 0.82 12.83 24.53
C ALA A 395 2.17 13.56 24.57
N LEU A 396 2.59 13.96 25.77
CA LEU A 396 3.93 14.55 25.99
C LEU A 396 5.04 13.49 25.85
N ASN A 397 4.76 12.26 26.25
CA ASN A 397 5.60 11.09 26.02
C ASN A 397 4.89 10.11 25.09
N PHE A 398 5.32 10.08 23.84
CA PHE A 398 4.89 9.11 22.86
C PHE A 398 6.04 8.18 22.42
N PHE A 399 7.07 8.04 23.27
CA PHE A 399 8.13 7.02 23.19
C PHE A 399 9.01 7.06 21.92
N VAL A 400 9.44 8.26 21.51
CA VAL A 400 10.48 8.47 20.48
C VAL A 400 11.63 9.37 20.95
N CYS A 401 11.64 9.70 22.24
CA CYS A 401 12.59 10.64 22.83
C CYS A 401 14.03 10.12 22.73
N HIS A 402 14.92 10.90 22.09
CA HIS A 402 16.36 10.62 22.06
C HIS A 402 16.98 10.88 23.44
N HIS A 403 16.70 12.03 24.04
CA HIS A 403 17.08 12.33 25.42
C HIS A 403 16.06 13.25 26.07
N SER A 404 15.85 13.05 27.37
CA SER A 404 15.14 14.00 28.20
C SER A 404 16.09 14.63 29.20
N VAL A 405 15.95 15.93 29.42
CA VAL A 405 16.85 16.71 30.27
C VAL A 405 16.06 17.59 31.24
N ILE A 406 16.65 17.82 32.41
CA ILE A 406 16.18 18.77 33.41
C ILE A 406 17.40 19.59 33.84
N PHE A 407 17.32 20.91 33.69
CA PHE A 407 18.35 21.84 34.15
C PHE A 407 17.86 22.54 35.40
N ASP A 408 18.74 22.60 36.40
CA ASP A 408 18.63 23.44 37.59
C ASP A 408 19.78 24.45 37.56
N PRO A 409 19.57 25.62 36.92
CA PRO A 409 20.61 26.60 36.77
C PRO A 409 21.14 27.15 38.10
N ALA A 410 20.29 27.22 39.14
CA ALA A 410 20.67 27.76 40.44
C ALA A 410 21.72 26.90 41.14
N ASN A 411 21.57 25.57 41.05
CA ASN A 411 22.53 24.62 41.63
C ASN A 411 23.61 24.16 40.62
N GLN A 412 23.58 24.65 39.39
CA GLN A 412 24.39 24.17 38.26
C GLN A 412 24.34 22.65 38.09
N LYS A 413 23.14 22.08 38.30
CA LYS A 413 22.88 20.65 38.17
C LYS A 413 22.03 20.36 36.94
N ALA A 414 22.24 19.19 36.36
CA ALA A 414 21.44 18.73 35.24
C ALA A 414 21.17 17.24 35.32
N TRP A 415 19.95 16.83 35.00
CA TRP A 415 19.52 15.45 34.97
C TRP A 415 19.31 15.02 33.52
N VAL A 416 19.85 13.87 33.13
CA VAL A 416 19.71 13.31 31.77
C VAL A 416 19.12 11.92 31.84
N SER A 417 18.13 11.61 31.00
CA SER A 417 17.45 10.31 31.01
C SER A 417 18.25 9.17 30.34
N THR A 418 18.34 8.03 31.01
CA THR A 418 18.83 6.76 30.47
C THR A 418 17.75 6.09 29.61
N THR A 419 18.12 5.02 28.91
CA THR A 419 17.14 4.17 28.20
C THR A 419 16.26 3.38 29.19
N PRO A 420 15.03 2.98 28.79
CA PRO A 420 14.35 3.33 27.54
C PRO A 420 13.74 4.76 27.58
N TYR A 421 14.02 5.55 26.54
CA TYR A 421 13.47 6.89 26.30
C TYR A 421 13.64 7.85 27.51
N GLN A 422 12.57 8.51 27.96
CA GLN A 422 12.50 9.32 29.19
C GLN A 422 12.00 8.53 30.42
N MET A 423 11.72 7.23 30.24
CA MET A 423 11.22 6.35 31.30
C MET A 423 12.35 5.75 32.14
N GLY A 424 13.57 5.71 31.60
CA GLY A 424 14.77 5.32 32.34
C GLY A 424 15.10 6.27 33.50
N LYS A 425 16.15 5.95 34.25
CA LYS A 425 16.66 6.77 35.35
C LYS A 425 17.10 8.13 34.82
N TYR A 426 16.98 9.18 35.61
CA TYR A 426 17.69 10.42 35.31
C TYR A 426 18.97 10.50 36.13
N VAL A 427 20.10 10.58 35.44
CA VAL A 427 21.43 10.74 36.05
C VAL A 427 21.69 12.22 36.27
N CYS A 428 21.92 12.60 37.52
CA CYS A 428 22.27 13.97 37.91
C CYS A 428 23.75 14.26 37.67
N TYR A 429 24.08 15.41 37.09
CA TYR A 429 25.42 15.92 36.81
C TYR A 429 25.61 17.26 37.50
N ASP A 430 26.75 17.44 38.18
CA ASP A 430 27.15 18.70 38.82
C ASP A 430 28.26 19.36 38.02
N LEU A 431 27.95 20.49 37.37
CA LEU A 431 28.90 21.17 36.49
C LEU A 431 30.07 21.78 37.26
N ASN A 432 29.83 22.30 38.47
CA ASN A 432 30.88 22.88 39.30
C ASN A 432 31.91 21.81 39.67
N LYS A 433 31.45 20.63 40.06
CA LYS A 433 32.33 19.50 40.38
C LYS A 433 33.08 18.99 39.15
N ILE A 434 32.39 18.81 38.02
CA ILE A 434 33.02 18.31 36.79
C ILE A 434 34.11 19.27 36.31
N PHE A 435 33.79 20.56 36.17
CA PHE A 435 34.75 21.55 35.69
C PHE A 435 35.85 21.89 36.70
N SER A 436 35.73 21.50 37.98
CA SER A 436 36.85 21.63 38.94
C SER A 436 37.75 20.39 39.00
N GLN A 437 37.24 19.19 38.72
CA GLN A 437 37.97 17.93 38.92
C GLN A 437 38.43 17.23 37.65
N ALA A 438 37.86 17.57 36.48
CA ALA A 438 38.03 16.81 35.24
C ALA A 438 39.47 16.62 34.74
N THR A 439 40.41 17.46 35.19
CA THR A 439 41.82 17.43 34.78
C THR A 439 42.77 16.88 35.84
N HIS A 440 42.29 16.53 37.04
CA HIS A 440 43.13 16.23 38.20
C HIS A 440 43.13 14.76 38.64
N SER A 441 42.09 13.99 38.29
CA SER A 441 41.97 12.58 38.68
C SER A 441 41.24 11.76 37.60
N ASP A 442 41.49 10.45 37.58
CA ASP A 442 40.73 9.48 36.79
C ASP A 442 39.55 8.90 37.59
N ASP A 443 39.58 9.07 38.92
CA ASP A 443 38.66 8.46 39.87
C ASP A 443 37.65 9.47 40.46
N PHE A 444 37.13 10.36 39.62
CA PHE A 444 36.08 11.31 40.03
C PHE A 444 34.72 10.96 39.43
N LEU A 445 33.69 11.13 40.24
CA LEU A 445 32.30 10.99 39.84
C LEU A 445 31.86 12.25 39.09
N THR A 446 31.47 12.07 37.84
CA THR A 446 30.78 13.07 37.02
C THR A 446 29.32 13.26 37.43
N TYR A 447 28.74 12.25 38.07
CA TYR A 447 27.36 12.27 38.52
C TYR A 447 27.24 12.52 40.03
N CYS A 448 26.13 13.12 40.44
CA CYS A 448 25.77 13.28 41.84
C CYS A 448 25.33 11.94 42.40
N LYS A 449 25.91 11.54 43.52
CA LYS A 449 25.56 10.30 44.19
C LYS A 449 24.26 10.50 44.97
N ASP A 450 23.32 9.57 44.87
CA ASP A 450 22.06 9.55 45.62
C ASP A 450 21.09 10.70 45.27
N GLU A 451 21.28 11.33 44.11
CA GLU A 451 20.40 12.38 43.55
C GLU A 451 19.82 11.98 42.17
N GLU A 452 19.91 10.70 41.82
CA GLU A 452 19.23 10.16 40.64
C GLU A 452 17.71 10.16 40.81
N ILE A 453 16.99 10.40 39.71
CA ILE A 453 15.54 10.16 39.67
C ILE A 453 15.34 8.73 39.19
N ALA A 454 14.65 7.92 40.00
CA ALA A 454 14.42 6.51 39.71
C ALA A 454 13.71 6.31 38.35
N GLU A 455 13.94 5.14 37.75
CA GLU A 455 13.22 4.72 36.54
C GLU A 455 11.74 4.56 36.85
N HIS A 456 10.91 4.84 35.85
CA HIS A 456 9.47 4.81 36.04
C HIS A 456 8.96 3.36 36.09
N PRO A 457 8.15 2.95 37.10
CA PRO A 457 7.70 1.56 37.28
C PRO A 457 7.00 0.94 36.06
N PHE A 458 6.37 1.76 35.22
CA PHE A 458 5.75 1.36 33.95
C PHE A 458 6.64 0.46 33.09
N VAL A 459 7.98 0.64 33.07
CA VAL A 459 8.88 -0.18 32.24
C VAL A 459 8.89 -1.67 32.61
N TYR A 460 8.37 -2.03 33.78
CA TYR A 460 8.26 -3.41 34.26
C TYR A 460 6.87 -4.03 34.10
N THR A 461 5.90 -3.25 33.60
CA THR A 461 4.51 -3.67 33.46
C THR A 461 4.31 -4.54 32.22
N GLU A 462 3.21 -5.30 32.19
CA GLU A 462 2.86 -6.11 31.02
C GLU A 462 2.42 -5.22 29.85
N GLU A 463 1.80 -4.09 30.15
CA GLU A 463 1.40 -3.04 29.22
C GLU A 463 2.60 -2.49 28.44
N PHE A 464 3.74 -2.27 29.12
CA PHE A 464 4.95 -1.85 28.44
C PHE A 464 5.52 -2.94 27.53
N LYS A 465 5.49 -4.22 27.95
CA LYS A 465 5.91 -5.34 27.08
C LYS A 465 5.02 -5.44 25.84
N ASN A 466 3.71 -5.34 26.02
CA ASN A 466 2.71 -5.28 24.95
C ASN A 466 3.00 -4.13 23.98
N PHE A 467 3.31 -2.94 24.49
CA PHE A 467 3.69 -1.80 23.66
C PHE A 467 4.99 -2.03 22.88
N ILE A 468 6.00 -2.65 23.48
CA ILE A 468 7.25 -2.99 22.77
C ILE A 468 6.98 -4.03 21.68
N GLU A 469 6.15 -5.04 21.93
CA GLU A 469 5.71 -6.01 20.92
C GLU A 469 4.95 -5.32 19.77
N PHE A 470 4.01 -4.43 20.08
CA PHE A 470 3.34 -3.59 19.08
C PHE A 470 4.35 -2.87 18.19
N ARG A 471 5.34 -2.21 18.82
CA ARG A 471 6.40 -1.46 18.12
C ARG A 471 7.38 -2.30 17.31
N GLN A 472 7.49 -3.61 17.57
CA GLN A 472 8.27 -4.52 16.74
C GLN A 472 7.48 -4.98 15.50
N ASN A 473 6.15 -5.04 15.62
CA ASN A 473 5.24 -5.45 14.55
C ASN A 473 4.85 -4.29 13.62
N VAL A 474 4.88 -3.05 14.11
CA VAL A 474 4.65 -1.83 13.32
C VAL A 474 5.97 -1.11 13.10
N SER A 475 6.26 -0.69 11.86
CA SER A 475 7.51 0.00 11.52
C SER A 475 7.74 1.22 12.44
N PRO A 476 8.98 1.47 12.95
CA PRO A 476 9.33 2.64 13.76
C PRO A 476 9.07 4.00 13.12
N LEU A 477 8.78 4.02 11.82
CA LEU A 477 8.49 5.23 11.06
C LEU A 477 7.03 5.16 10.68
N GLN A 478 6.23 6.06 11.24
CA GLN A 478 4.79 6.21 10.99
C GLN A 478 4.44 6.52 9.51
N TYR A 479 5.40 6.41 8.58
CA TYR A 479 5.26 6.77 7.18
C TYR A 479 5.54 5.63 6.18
N GLU A 480 6.09 4.49 6.59
CA GLU A 480 6.30 3.35 5.69
C GLU A 480 5.19 2.31 5.82
N ARG A 481 4.23 2.40 4.88
CA ARG A 481 2.97 1.64 4.84
C ARG A 481 3.12 0.22 4.27
N GLU A 482 4.28 -0.19 3.76
CA GLU A 482 4.41 -1.44 3.00
C GLU A 482 4.94 -2.64 3.79
N ASP A 483 5.91 -2.45 4.70
CA ASP A 483 6.61 -3.56 5.39
C ASP A 483 5.85 -4.13 6.59
N ALA A 484 5.06 -3.32 7.30
CA ALA A 484 4.28 -3.78 8.47
C ALA A 484 3.18 -4.81 8.08
N LEU A 485 2.67 -4.72 6.84
CA LEU A 485 1.59 -5.56 6.34
C LEU A 485 2.05 -6.96 5.91
N GLY A 486 3.34 -7.14 5.61
CA GLY A 486 3.88 -8.42 5.13
C GLY A 486 4.03 -9.49 6.21
N LYS A 487 3.99 -9.11 7.50
CA LYS A 487 4.19 -10.02 8.65
C LYS A 487 2.92 -10.32 9.45
N LEU A 488 1.83 -9.56 9.24
CA LEU A 488 0.59 -9.76 9.99
C LEU A 488 -0.20 -10.94 9.42
N SER A 489 -0.07 -12.12 10.06
CA SER A 489 -0.97 -13.26 9.82
C SER A 489 -2.31 -13.02 10.51
N ILE A 490 -3.41 -13.53 9.93
CA ILE A 490 -4.77 -13.47 10.51
C ILE A 490 -4.77 -14.00 11.97
N LYS A 491 -3.96 -15.02 12.27
CA LYS A 491 -3.85 -15.61 13.62
C LYS A 491 -3.36 -14.62 14.67
N ASN A 492 -2.63 -13.58 14.26
CA ASN A 492 -2.01 -12.61 15.17
C ASN A 492 -2.84 -11.34 15.35
N ILE A 493 -4.00 -11.19 14.68
CA ILE A 493 -4.83 -9.99 14.77
C ILE A 493 -5.34 -9.71 16.19
N PRO A 494 -5.88 -10.69 16.96
CA PRO A 494 -6.32 -10.44 18.33
C PRO A 494 -5.18 -9.93 19.22
N ARG A 495 -4.02 -10.60 19.16
CA ARG A 495 -2.81 -10.19 19.89
C ARG A 495 -2.34 -8.80 19.48
N PHE A 496 -2.40 -8.45 18.20
CA PHE A 496 -2.06 -7.14 17.69
C PHE A 496 -2.98 -6.04 18.26
N ILE A 497 -4.28 -6.31 18.41
CA ILE A 497 -5.21 -5.36 19.04
C ILE A 497 -4.91 -5.21 20.53
N GLU A 498 -4.73 -6.33 21.24
CA GLU A 498 -4.39 -6.36 22.68
C GLU A 498 -3.07 -5.66 22.99
N SER A 499 -2.14 -5.63 22.03
CA SER A 499 -0.84 -5.00 22.22
C SER A 499 -0.92 -3.48 22.45
N ASN A 500 -1.97 -2.80 21.94
CA ASN A 500 -2.20 -1.36 22.14
C ASN A 500 -3.65 -0.92 21.82
N PRO A 501 -4.66 -1.34 22.60
CA PRO A 501 -6.08 -1.28 22.21
C PRO A 501 -6.67 0.14 22.12
N ASP A 502 -6.01 1.15 22.68
CA ASP A 502 -6.50 2.53 22.65
C ASP A 502 -5.86 3.40 21.57
N LEU A 503 -4.82 2.88 20.90
CA LEU A 503 -4.14 3.61 19.85
C LEU A 503 -4.90 3.47 18.52
N PHE A 504 -5.28 4.60 17.92
CA PHE A 504 -5.96 4.64 16.62
C PHE A 504 -5.15 3.92 15.51
N LEU A 505 -3.82 3.94 15.61
CA LEU A 505 -2.91 3.37 14.63
C LEU A 505 -3.03 1.85 14.50
N VAL A 506 -3.41 1.13 15.57
CA VAL A 506 -3.72 -0.31 15.50
C VAL A 506 -4.81 -0.56 14.47
N TYR A 507 -5.92 0.15 14.61
CA TYR A 507 -7.10 -0.03 13.77
C TYR A 507 -6.92 0.54 12.37
N LYS A 508 -6.20 1.66 12.24
CA LYS A 508 -5.80 2.17 10.92
C LYS A 508 -4.93 1.14 10.19
N THR A 509 -3.98 0.50 10.87
CA THR A 509 -3.08 -0.51 10.27
C THR A 509 -3.86 -1.74 9.84
N LEU A 510 -4.83 -2.20 10.63
CA LEU A 510 -5.75 -3.27 10.24
C LEU A 510 -6.61 -2.85 9.04
N GLY A 511 -7.12 -1.62 9.01
CA GLY A 511 -7.82 -1.05 7.86
C GLY A 511 -6.98 -1.11 6.59
N ASP A 512 -5.73 -0.65 6.68
CA ASP A 512 -4.74 -0.67 5.58
C ASP A 512 -4.43 -2.13 5.14
N TYR A 513 -4.33 -3.07 6.09
CA TYR A 513 -4.15 -4.50 5.83
C TYR A 513 -5.31 -5.09 5.02
N TYR A 514 -6.54 -4.89 5.48
CA TYR A 514 -7.72 -5.41 4.78
C TYR A 514 -7.92 -4.72 3.44
N LEU A 515 -7.63 -3.43 3.34
CA LEU A 515 -7.68 -2.68 2.08
C LEU A 515 -6.70 -3.26 1.06
N LYS A 516 -5.45 -3.54 1.46
CA LYS A 516 -4.42 -4.17 0.59
C LYS A 516 -4.83 -5.57 0.12
N ASN A 517 -5.58 -6.29 0.95
CA ASN A 517 -6.13 -7.62 0.64
C ASN A 517 -7.49 -7.57 -0.09
N ASN A 518 -7.97 -6.39 -0.51
CA ASN A 518 -9.25 -6.16 -1.18
C ASN A 518 -10.50 -6.58 -0.36
N LEU A 519 -10.37 -6.62 0.97
CA LEU A 519 -11.44 -6.94 1.92
C LEU A 519 -12.07 -5.63 2.43
N TYR A 520 -12.79 -4.93 1.55
CA TYR A 520 -13.21 -3.54 1.75
C TYR A 520 -14.17 -3.32 2.94
N LEU A 521 -15.06 -4.28 3.25
CA LEU A 521 -15.98 -4.16 4.39
C LEU A 521 -15.22 -4.25 5.73
N ASN A 522 -14.26 -5.17 5.84
CA ASN A 522 -13.38 -5.27 6.99
C ASN A 522 -12.49 -4.03 7.12
N ALA A 523 -11.93 -3.56 6.00
CA ALA A 523 -11.15 -2.33 5.96
C ALA A 523 -11.97 -1.14 6.49
N GLN A 524 -13.19 -0.96 5.96
CA GLN A 524 -14.12 0.08 6.40
C GLN A 524 -14.44 -0.03 7.90
N ARG A 525 -14.71 -1.23 8.42
CA ARG A 525 -14.99 -1.45 9.84
C ARG A 525 -13.83 -0.98 10.72
N TYR A 526 -12.60 -1.37 10.39
CA TYR A 526 -11.43 -0.99 11.16
C TYR A 526 -11.06 0.49 11.02
N TYR A 527 -11.25 1.09 9.84
CA TYR A 527 -11.13 2.53 9.68
C TYR A 527 -12.17 3.30 10.49
N ASN A 528 -13.43 2.86 10.52
CA ASN A 528 -14.47 3.44 11.37
C ASN A 528 -14.12 3.33 12.85
N PHE A 529 -13.57 2.18 13.28
CA PHE A 529 -13.11 2.01 14.65
C PHE A 529 -11.94 2.96 14.98
N ALA A 530 -10.99 3.14 14.04
CA ALA A 530 -9.90 4.11 14.19
C ALA A 530 -10.44 5.53 14.42
N LEU A 531 -11.52 5.94 13.73
CA LEU A 531 -12.17 7.25 13.90
C LEU A 531 -12.80 7.45 15.29
N THR A 532 -13.05 6.38 16.06
CA THR A 532 -13.54 6.46 17.44
C THR A 532 -12.43 6.72 18.47
N LYS A 533 -11.17 6.50 18.09
CA LYS A 533 -10.01 6.70 18.95
C LYS A 533 -9.48 8.14 18.82
N GLU A 534 -8.58 8.52 19.73
CA GLU A 534 -7.92 9.82 19.68
C GLU A 534 -6.94 9.86 18.50
N ILE A 535 -7.19 10.73 17.52
CA ILE A 535 -6.35 10.90 16.33
C ILE A 535 -5.60 12.23 16.46
N PRO A 536 -4.26 12.25 16.35
CA PRO A 536 -3.45 13.45 16.56
C PRO A 536 -3.72 14.59 15.59
N THR A 537 -3.90 14.26 14.31
CA THR A 537 -3.98 15.27 13.24
C THR A 537 -5.23 15.11 12.37
N ASP A 538 -5.74 16.23 11.84
CA ASP A 538 -6.81 16.21 10.85
C ASP A 538 -6.38 15.53 9.55
N PHE A 539 -5.09 15.61 9.20
CA PHE A 539 -4.54 14.89 8.05
C PHE A 539 -4.72 13.37 8.17
N ASP A 540 -4.44 12.79 9.33
CA ASP A 540 -4.65 11.35 9.57
C ASP A 540 -6.13 11.00 9.55
N ARG A 541 -6.96 11.85 10.15
CA ARG A 541 -8.42 11.70 10.16
C ARG A 541 -8.99 11.70 8.75
N ASP A 542 -8.59 12.67 7.93
CA ASP A 542 -9.05 12.81 6.55
C ASP A 542 -8.46 11.72 5.64
N THR A 543 -7.23 11.27 5.91
CA THR A 543 -6.68 10.08 5.25
C THR A 543 -7.56 8.86 5.53
N ILE A 544 -7.95 8.62 6.78
CA ILE A 544 -8.82 7.49 7.15
C ILE A 544 -10.20 7.63 6.47
N LYS A 545 -10.81 8.82 6.50
CA LYS A 545 -12.07 9.09 5.79
C LYS A 545 -11.97 8.82 4.29
N LYS A 546 -10.90 9.28 3.64
CA LYS A 546 -10.66 9.03 2.21
C LYS A 546 -10.50 7.54 1.91
N GLN A 547 -9.87 6.77 2.80
CA GLN A 547 -9.82 5.31 2.64
C GLN A 547 -11.18 4.66 2.84
N ILE A 548 -12.02 5.16 3.75
CA ILE A 548 -13.41 4.71 3.89
C ILE A 548 -14.19 5.00 2.61
N GLU A 549 -14.09 6.20 2.04
CA GLU A 549 -14.71 6.55 0.76
C GLU A 549 -14.23 5.65 -0.36
N LYS A 550 -12.93 5.34 -0.41
CA LYS A 550 -12.38 4.37 -1.35
C LYS A 550 -12.99 2.98 -1.14
N CYS A 551 -13.08 2.50 0.10
CA CYS A 551 -13.72 1.22 0.41
C CYS A 551 -15.18 1.22 -0.06
N ILE A 552 -15.94 2.30 0.22
CA ILE A 552 -17.34 2.44 -0.21
C ILE A 552 -17.43 2.48 -1.73
N ALA A 553 -16.56 3.22 -2.42
CA ALA A 553 -16.56 3.31 -3.87
C ALA A 553 -16.22 1.96 -4.50
N GLU A 554 -15.25 1.23 -3.98
CA GLU A 554 -14.90 -0.11 -4.45
C GLU A 554 -16.00 -1.14 -4.18
N THR A 555 -16.66 -1.05 -3.02
CA THR A 555 -17.87 -1.84 -2.72
C THR A 555 -18.99 -1.48 -3.68
N LYS A 556 -19.23 -0.18 -3.95
CA LYS A 556 -20.25 0.31 -4.89
C LYS A 556 -19.95 0.02 -6.35
N VAL A 557 -18.69 0.01 -6.78
CA VAL A 557 -18.28 -0.38 -8.14
C VAL A 557 -18.48 -1.88 -8.33
N LYS A 558 -18.29 -2.67 -7.28
CA LYS A 558 -18.68 -4.09 -7.25
C LYS A 558 -20.19 -4.29 -7.25
N GLU A 559 -20.94 -3.43 -6.55
CA GLU A 559 -22.41 -3.38 -6.60
C GLU A 559 -22.93 -2.83 -7.94
N ALA A 560 -22.22 -1.94 -8.63
CA ALA A 560 -22.64 -1.31 -9.89
C ALA A 560 -22.64 -2.28 -11.10
N GLY A 561 -22.13 -3.50 -10.92
CA GLY A 561 -22.42 -4.62 -11.83
C GLY A 561 -23.87 -5.13 -11.74
N TYR A 562 -24.62 -4.68 -10.72
CA TYR A 562 -25.98 -5.07 -10.37
C TYR A 562 -26.73 -3.92 -9.66
N PRO A 563 -27.30 -2.95 -10.38
CA PRO A 563 -28.02 -1.85 -9.75
C PRO A 563 -29.26 -2.37 -8.98
N ASP A 564 -29.49 -1.80 -7.79
CA ASP A 564 -30.70 -1.88 -6.95
C ASP A 564 -30.89 -3.05 -5.95
N PHE A 565 -29.83 -3.78 -5.56
CA PHE A 565 -29.96 -4.83 -4.55
C PHE A 565 -29.66 -4.37 -3.10
N ASP A 566 -30.63 -4.54 -2.20
CA ASP A 566 -30.42 -4.42 -0.74
C ASP A 566 -29.63 -5.65 -0.22
N PHE A 567 -28.40 -5.41 0.22
CA PHE A 567 -27.45 -6.41 0.74
C PHE A 567 -27.45 -6.51 2.28
N SER A 568 -28.44 -5.94 2.96
CA SER A 568 -28.50 -6.00 4.43
C SER A 568 -28.57 -7.44 4.95
N ILE A 569 -27.87 -7.69 6.06
CA ILE A 569 -27.90 -8.98 6.76
C ILE A 569 -29.33 -9.33 7.16
N GLU A 570 -30.12 -8.34 7.58
CA GLU A 570 -31.52 -8.53 7.97
C GLU A 570 -32.40 -8.99 6.81
N LYS A 571 -32.25 -8.38 5.62
CA LYS A 571 -32.97 -8.85 4.43
C LYS A 571 -32.52 -10.24 4.02
N THR A 572 -31.21 -10.50 4.03
CA THR A 572 -30.68 -11.82 3.66
C THR A 572 -31.21 -12.92 4.58
N ARG A 573 -31.31 -12.66 5.89
CA ARG A 573 -31.95 -13.57 6.86
C ARG A 573 -33.42 -13.83 6.51
N LYS A 574 -34.17 -12.80 6.11
CA LYS A 574 -35.56 -12.96 5.64
C LYS A 574 -35.64 -13.79 4.36
N ASP A 575 -34.72 -13.58 3.42
CA ASP A 575 -34.64 -14.33 2.17
C ASP A 575 -34.38 -15.83 2.42
N PHE A 576 -33.51 -16.19 3.38
CA PHE A 576 -33.30 -17.58 3.81
C PHE A 576 -34.60 -18.25 4.27
N ILE A 577 -35.39 -17.55 5.08
CA ILE A 577 -36.69 -18.03 5.59
C ILE A 577 -37.70 -18.16 4.44
N GLN A 578 -37.84 -17.10 3.63
CA GLN A 578 -38.81 -17.03 2.53
C GLN A 578 -38.59 -18.15 1.51
N TRP A 579 -37.34 -18.41 1.15
CA TRP A 579 -36.99 -19.42 0.16
C TRP A 579 -36.74 -20.81 0.77
N LYS A 580 -36.89 -20.98 2.09
CA LYS A 580 -36.52 -22.20 2.80
C LYS A 580 -35.15 -22.70 2.35
N ALA A 581 -34.15 -21.84 2.47
CA ALA A 581 -32.79 -22.13 2.04
C ALA A 581 -31.90 -22.48 3.24
N CYS A 582 -30.86 -23.27 2.99
CA CYS A 582 -29.78 -23.53 3.95
C CYS A 582 -28.40 -23.36 3.28
N VAL A 583 -27.34 -23.33 4.09
CA VAL A 583 -25.95 -23.38 3.59
C VAL A 583 -25.34 -24.75 3.88
N ILE A 584 -24.78 -25.39 2.86
CA ILE A 584 -24.10 -26.69 2.95
C ILE A 584 -22.59 -26.47 2.79
N ILE A 585 -21.83 -26.90 3.78
CA ILE A 585 -20.36 -26.79 3.81
C ILE A 585 -19.77 -28.21 3.78
N PRO A 586 -19.36 -28.74 2.61
CA PRO A 586 -18.60 -29.98 2.56
C PRO A 586 -17.19 -29.75 3.10
N THR A 587 -16.70 -30.64 3.96
CA THR A 587 -15.35 -30.56 4.54
C THR A 587 -14.65 -31.91 4.53
N TYR A 588 -13.35 -31.88 4.21
CA TYR A 588 -12.43 -33.00 4.31
C TYR A 588 -11.05 -32.44 4.61
N ASN A 589 -10.53 -32.71 5.81
CA ASN A 589 -9.20 -32.29 6.26
C ASN A 589 -8.92 -30.77 6.14
N ASN A 590 -9.86 -29.94 6.63
CA ASN A 590 -9.78 -28.47 6.58
C ASN A 590 -9.75 -27.84 7.98
N GLU A 591 -9.00 -28.42 8.92
CA GLU A 591 -8.91 -27.95 10.31
C GLU A 591 -8.52 -26.46 10.46
N LYS A 592 -7.74 -25.91 9.52
CA LYS A 592 -7.25 -24.54 9.59
C LYS A 592 -8.28 -23.48 9.19
N THR A 593 -9.23 -23.84 8.34
CA THR A 593 -10.13 -22.89 7.65
C THR A 593 -11.59 -23.07 8.02
N LEU A 594 -12.01 -24.27 8.42
CA LEU A 594 -13.42 -24.60 8.64
C LEU A 594 -14.13 -23.65 9.62
N ARG A 595 -13.54 -23.39 10.79
CA ARG A 595 -14.15 -22.52 11.82
C ARG A 595 -14.50 -21.15 11.25
N MET A 596 -13.56 -20.52 10.57
CA MET A 596 -13.73 -19.19 9.98
C MET A 596 -14.84 -19.18 8.92
N VAL A 597 -14.92 -20.21 8.08
CA VAL A 597 -15.98 -20.31 7.07
C VAL A 597 -17.36 -20.43 7.74
N VAL A 598 -17.49 -21.29 8.75
CA VAL A 598 -18.74 -21.46 9.50
C VAL A 598 -19.15 -20.16 10.21
N GLU A 599 -18.21 -19.50 10.91
CA GLU A 599 -18.46 -18.23 11.61
C GLU A 599 -18.77 -17.07 10.65
N SER A 600 -18.20 -17.07 9.44
CA SER A 600 -18.54 -16.07 8.42
C SER A 600 -19.98 -16.25 7.92
N VAL A 601 -20.38 -17.50 7.65
CA VAL A 601 -21.75 -17.83 7.19
C VAL A 601 -22.79 -17.58 8.29
N SER A 602 -22.46 -17.82 9.57
CA SER A 602 -23.40 -17.65 10.69
C SER A 602 -23.87 -16.20 10.88
N ASN A 603 -23.16 -15.23 10.32
CA ASN A 603 -23.64 -13.84 10.27
C ASN A 603 -24.93 -13.72 9.45
N TYR A 604 -25.10 -14.52 8.40
CA TYR A 604 -26.20 -14.44 7.44
C TYR A 604 -27.34 -15.42 7.73
N THR A 605 -27.05 -16.58 8.34
CA THR A 605 -28.07 -17.59 8.65
C THR A 605 -27.65 -18.56 9.75
N SER A 606 -28.61 -19.05 10.52
CA SER A 606 -28.43 -20.19 11.44
C SER A 606 -28.57 -21.55 10.74
N GLU A 607 -29.09 -21.59 9.51
CA GLU A 607 -29.40 -22.82 8.80
C GLU A 607 -28.17 -23.39 8.08
N ILE A 608 -27.19 -23.85 8.86
CA ILE A 608 -25.90 -24.35 8.38
C ILE A 608 -25.83 -25.86 8.54
N ILE A 609 -25.52 -26.57 7.44
CA ILE A 609 -25.27 -28.01 7.40
C ILE A 609 -23.81 -28.24 7.02
N VAL A 610 -23.01 -28.79 7.93
CA VAL A 610 -21.62 -29.18 7.64
C VAL A 610 -21.56 -30.68 7.37
N VAL A 611 -20.99 -31.08 6.23
CA VAL A 611 -20.84 -32.49 5.86
C VAL A 611 -19.37 -32.88 5.94
N ASN A 612 -19.01 -33.65 6.97
CA ASN A 612 -17.67 -34.17 7.18
C ASN A 612 -17.47 -35.46 6.37
N ASP A 613 -16.72 -35.38 5.27
CA ASP A 613 -16.45 -36.46 4.33
C ASP A 613 -15.31 -37.38 4.81
N GLY A 614 -15.39 -37.84 6.06
CA GLY A 614 -14.42 -38.74 6.69
C GLY A 614 -13.06 -38.11 6.99
N SER A 615 -13.05 -36.89 7.53
CA SER A 615 -11.79 -36.20 7.91
C SER A 615 -10.99 -36.99 8.95
N THR A 616 -9.67 -36.96 8.80
CA THR A 616 -8.69 -37.67 9.65
C THR A 616 -7.84 -36.71 10.51
N ASP A 617 -8.08 -35.41 10.41
CA ASP A 617 -7.39 -34.33 11.13
C ASP A 617 -8.26 -33.78 12.29
N GLU A 618 -7.91 -32.62 12.84
CA GLU A 618 -8.64 -32.00 13.97
C GLU A 618 -10.03 -31.43 13.58
N THR A 619 -10.47 -31.59 12.32
CA THR A 619 -11.77 -31.12 11.82
C THR A 619 -12.93 -31.61 12.70
N GLN A 620 -12.90 -32.86 13.16
CA GLN A 620 -13.97 -33.43 13.98
C GLN A 620 -14.08 -32.72 15.34
N LYS A 621 -12.96 -32.41 16.01
CA LYS A 621 -12.97 -31.66 17.28
C LYS A 621 -13.48 -30.23 17.10
N ILE A 622 -13.16 -29.61 15.97
CA ILE A 622 -13.67 -28.29 15.62
C ILE A 622 -15.20 -28.33 15.47
N LEU A 623 -15.74 -29.32 14.77
CA LEU A 623 -17.19 -29.50 14.62
C LEU A 623 -17.90 -29.67 15.97
N GLU A 624 -17.32 -30.45 16.89
CA GLU A 624 -17.87 -30.66 18.23
C GLU A 624 -17.90 -29.38 19.08
N SER A 625 -16.98 -28.44 18.82
CA SER A 625 -16.93 -27.14 19.51
C SER A 625 -17.86 -26.07 18.93
N LEU A 626 -18.50 -26.31 17.79
CA LEU A 626 -19.37 -25.35 17.11
C LEU A 626 -20.83 -25.60 17.48
N SER A 627 -21.49 -24.60 18.06
CA SER A 627 -22.92 -24.64 18.36
C SER A 627 -23.76 -24.08 17.21
N GLY A 628 -25.01 -24.56 17.05
CA GLY A 628 -25.96 -23.99 16.10
C GLY A 628 -25.77 -24.42 14.65
N ILE A 629 -25.14 -25.57 14.42
CA ILE A 629 -24.98 -26.19 13.10
C ILE A 629 -25.54 -27.62 13.09
N SER A 630 -26.00 -28.10 11.94
CA SER A 630 -26.30 -29.52 11.71
C SER A 630 -25.08 -30.18 11.11
N VAL A 631 -24.65 -31.32 11.67
CA VAL A 631 -23.47 -32.06 11.17
C VAL A 631 -23.89 -33.40 10.59
N VAL A 632 -23.36 -33.74 9.41
CA VAL A 632 -23.45 -35.09 8.81
C VAL A 632 -22.03 -35.63 8.68
N SER A 633 -21.73 -36.73 9.37
CA SER A 633 -20.39 -37.33 9.38
C SER A 633 -20.47 -38.82 9.07
N TYR A 634 -19.43 -39.34 8.44
CA TYR A 634 -19.22 -40.77 8.20
C TYR A 634 -17.72 -41.08 8.14
N GLU A 635 -17.32 -42.32 8.40
CA GLU A 635 -15.93 -42.66 8.72
C GLU A 635 -14.94 -42.59 7.53
N GLN A 636 -15.38 -42.95 6.32
CA GLN A 636 -14.49 -43.06 5.16
C GLN A 636 -14.76 -41.98 4.11
N ASN A 637 -13.70 -41.38 3.56
CA ASN A 637 -13.81 -40.40 2.47
C ASN A 637 -14.48 -40.99 1.21
N GLN A 638 -15.68 -40.50 0.89
CA GLN A 638 -16.45 -40.91 -0.28
C GLN A 638 -16.28 -39.92 -1.45
N GLY A 639 -15.93 -38.67 -1.15
CA GLY A 639 -15.66 -37.62 -2.11
C GLY A 639 -16.70 -36.50 -2.09
N LYS A 640 -16.30 -35.32 -2.59
CA LYS A 640 -17.11 -34.08 -2.57
C LYS A 640 -18.52 -34.25 -3.13
N GLY A 641 -18.70 -34.96 -4.24
CA GLY A 641 -20.01 -35.19 -4.84
C GLY A 641 -20.93 -36.04 -3.98
N PHE A 642 -20.39 -37.01 -3.24
CA PHE A 642 -21.14 -37.77 -2.26
C PHE A 642 -21.51 -36.90 -1.05
N ALA A 643 -20.56 -36.13 -0.52
CA ALA A 643 -20.80 -35.19 0.59
C ALA A 643 -21.90 -34.16 0.25
N LEU A 644 -21.87 -33.58 -0.95
CA LEU A 644 -22.90 -32.65 -1.42
C LEU A 644 -24.28 -33.32 -1.49
N ARG A 645 -24.37 -34.54 -2.02
CA ARG A 645 -25.65 -35.28 -2.09
C ARG A 645 -26.19 -35.62 -0.70
N LYS A 646 -25.31 -36.01 0.23
CA LYS A 646 -25.70 -36.22 1.65
C LYS A 646 -26.18 -34.93 2.31
N GLY A 647 -25.54 -33.81 2.00
CA GLY A 647 -26.00 -32.49 2.40
C GLY A 647 -27.38 -32.16 1.83
N PHE A 648 -27.64 -32.45 0.55
CA PHE A 648 -28.95 -32.23 -0.07
C PHE A 648 -30.05 -33.12 0.54
N GLU A 649 -29.74 -34.39 0.81
CA GLU A 649 -30.64 -35.31 1.52
C GLU A 649 -31.01 -34.74 2.90
N ARG A 650 -30.00 -34.34 3.69
CA ARG A 650 -30.21 -33.75 5.01
C ARG A 650 -30.99 -32.45 4.95
N ALA A 651 -30.72 -31.59 3.97
CA ALA A 651 -31.44 -30.34 3.77
C ALA A 651 -32.93 -30.58 3.47
N LEU A 652 -33.25 -31.59 2.65
CA LEU A 652 -34.63 -31.98 2.36
C LEU A 652 -35.33 -32.55 3.60
N GLU A 653 -34.65 -33.36 4.43
CA GLU A 653 -35.18 -33.86 5.70
C GLU A 653 -35.54 -32.73 6.67
N LEU A 654 -34.72 -31.67 6.71
CA LEU A 654 -34.93 -30.48 7.51
C LEU A 654 -35.97 -29.50 6.91
N GLY A 655 -36.54 -29.82 5.74
CA GLY A 655 -37.62 -29.07 5.12
C GLY A 655 -37.18 -27.93 4.19
N PHE A 656 -35.90 -27.87 3.81
CA PHE A 656 -35.39 -26.87 2.87
C PHE A 656 -35.71 -27.21 1.41
N ASP A 657 -35.96 -26.17 0.61
CA ASP A 657 -36.24 -26.26 -0.82
C ASP A 657 -35.02 -25.91 -1.68
N TYR A 658 -34.12 -25.09 -1.11
CA TYR A 658 -32.90 -24.61 -1.75
C TYR A 658 -31.68 -24.82 -0.85
N ALA A 659 -30.51 -25.03 -1.45
CA ALA A 659 -29.25 -25.08 -0.71
C ALA A 659 -28.19 -24.26 -1.42
N ILE A 660 -27.48 -23.42 -0.66
CA ILE A 660 -26.27 -22.75 -1.09
C ILE A 660 -25.08 -23.60 -0.63
N THR A 661 -24.22 -24.04 -1.53
CA THR A 661 -22.98 -24.76 -1.18
C THR A 661 -21.83 -23.77 -1.10
N ILE A 662 -20.95 -23.91 -0.12
CA ILE A 662 -19.72 -23.10 -0.02
C ILE A 662 -18.56 -23.99 0.44
N ASP A 663 -17.40 -23.89 -0.24
CA ASP A 663 -16.23 -24.71 0.09
C ASP A 663 -15.61 -24.31 1.45
N SER A 664 -15.12 -25.29 2.20
CA SER A 664 -14.48 -25.08 3.51
C SER A 664 -13.02 -24.64 3.44
N ASP A 665 -12.46 -24.37 2.25
CA ASP A 665 -11.06 -23.97 2.03
C ASP A 665 -10.82 -22.45 2.16
N ALA A 666 -11.84 -21.70 2.62
CA ALA A 666 -11.85 -20.25 2.73
C ALA A 666 -11.61 -19.48 1.41
N GLN A 667 -11.77 -20.15 0.27
CA GLN A 667 -11.65 -19.48 -1.03
C GLN A 667 -12.80 -18.50 -1.28
N HIS A 668 -14.02 -18.82 -0.81
CA HIS A 668 -15.24 -18.05 -1.08
C HIS A 668 -15.64 -17.16 0.09
N MET A 669 -16.25 -16.02 -0.23
CA MET A 669 -16.69 -15.01 0.75
C MET A 669 -18.19 -15.17 1.04
N ALA A 670 -18.59 -15.28 2.32
CA ALA A 670 -20.01 -15.40 2.69
C ALA A 670 -20.80 -14.11 2.38
N GLU A 671 -20.08 -12.99 2.23
CA GLU A 671 -20.60 -11.70 1.79
C GLU A 671 -21.30 -11.74 0.42
N ASP A 672 -20.99 -12.74 -0.42
CA ASP A 672 -21.62 -12.92 -1.73
C ASP A 672 -22.95 -13.72 -1.66
N ILE A 673 -23.35 -14.26 -0.49
CA ILE A 673 -24.62 -15.00 -0.32
C ILE A 673 -25.83 -14.22 -0.85
N PRO A 674 -26.01 -12.92 -0.58
CA PRO A 674 -27.21 -12.21 -1.01
C PRO A 674 -27.39 -12.17 -2.54
N LEU A 675 -26.30 -12.23 -3.31
CA LEU A 675 -26.35 -12.24 -4.79
C LEU A 675 -27.15 -13.44 -5.31
N PHE A 676 -27.08 -14.59 -4.63
CA PHE A 676 -27.82 -15.78 -5.02
C PHE A 676 -29.32 -15.60 -4.86
N PHE A 677 -29.77 -14.92 -3.79
CA PHE A 677 -31.19 -14.66 -3.56
C PHE A 677 -31.78 -13.66 -4.55
N GLU A 678 -31.02 -12.66 -4.94
CA GLU A 678 -31.47 -11.74 -5.99
C GLU A 678 -31.62 -12.46 -7.33
N LYS A 679 -30.66 -13.32 -7.65
CA LYS A 679 -30.69 -14.05 -8.91
C LYS A 679 -31.76 -15.15 -8.95
N ILE A 680 -32.08 -15.79 -7.81
CA ILE A 680 -33.13 -16.82 -7.76
C ILE A 680 -34.53 -16.22 -7.85
N LYS A 681 -34.74 -14.97 -7.41
CA LYS A 681 -36.01 -14.24 -7.58
C LYS A 681 -36.36 -14.06 -9.07
N GLU A 682 -35.35 -13.77 -9.91
CA GLU A 682 -35.53 -13.66 -11.36
C GLU A 682 -35.82 -15.02 -12.03
N ASN A 683 -35.14 -16.08 -11.58
CA ASN A 683 -35.26 -17.42 -12.16
C ASN A 683 -35.33 -18.52 -11.10
N PRO A 684 -36.52 -18.76 -10.50
CA PRO A 684 -36.70 -19.70 -9.39
C PRO A 684 -36.41 -21.17 -9.73
N LYS A 685 -36.28 -21.48 -11.02
CA LYS A 685 -36.00 -22.83 -11.52
C LYS A 685 -34.53 -23.02 -11.93
N SER A 686 -33.63 -22.11 -11.60
CA SER A 686 -32.23 -22.17 -12.06
C SER A 686 -31.27 -22.77 -11.03
N ILE A 687 -30.18 -23.37 -11.50
CA ILE A 687 -28.95 -23.53 -10.71
C ILE A 687 -28.14 -22.26 -10.92
N ILE A 688 -27.71 -21.63 -9.83
CA ILE A 688 -26.96 -20.37 -9.86
C ILE A 688 -25.56 -20.65 -9.40
N VAL A 689 -24.58 -20.40 -10.26
CA VAL A 689 -23.16 -20.62 -9.96
C VAL A 689 -22.49 -19.29 -9.64
N GLY A 690 -21.78 -19.23 -8.53
CA GLY A 690 -20.89 -18.12 -8.22
C GLY A 690 -19.67 -18.17 -9.14
N ALA A 691 -19.61 -17.30 -10.14
CA ALA A 691 -18.54 -17.26 -11.14
C ALA A 691 -17.33 -16.46 -10.64
N ARG A 692 -16.17 -17.12 -10.53
CA ARG A 692 -14.94 -16.48 -10.08
C ARG A 692 -14.32 -15.64 -11.20
N ASN A 693 -13.64 -14.56 -10.84
CA ASN A 693 -12.84 -13.80 -11.81
C ASN A 693 -11.52 -14.52 -12.12
N MET A 694 -11.52 -15.37 -13.15
CA MET A 694 -10.36 -16.18 -13.55
C MET A 694 -9.24 -15.40 -14.29
N ASN A 695 -9.40 -14.08 -14.46
CA ASN A 695 -8.43 -13.21 -15.15
C ASN A 695 -7.54 -12.39 -14.19
N GLN A 696 -7.71 -12.54 -12.88
CA GLN A 696 -6.90 -11.82 -11.88
C GLN A 696 -5.49 -12.43 -11.73
N ALA A 697 -4.49 -11.60 -11.43
CA ALA A 697 -3.08 -12.01 -11.33
C ALA A 697 -2.79 -13.04 -10.21
N SER A 698 -3.65 -13.10 -9.19
CA SER A 698 -3.53 -14.04 -8.06
C SER A 698 -4.01 -15.47 -8.38
N VAL A 699 -4.62 -15.71 -9.55
CA VAL A 699 -5.08 -17.06 -9.95
C VAL A 699 -3.91 -17.86 -10.51
N PRO A 700 -3.58 -19.05 -9.95
CA PRO A 700 -2.56 -19.92 -10.52
C PRO A 700 -2.89 -20.31 -11.96
N GLY A 701 -1.91 -20.24 -12.87
CA GLY A 701 -2.12 -20.55 -14.30
C GLY A 701 -2.73 -21.93 -14.58
N LYS A 702 -2.41 -22.93 -13.74
CA LYS A 702 -3.00 -24.28 -13.79
C LYS A 702 -4.51 -24.27 -13.53
N SER A 703 -4.98 -23.44 -12.59
CA SER A 703 -6.41 -23.30 -12.27
C SER A 703 -7.18 -22.58 -13.38
N SER A 704 -6.56 -21.60 -14.05
CA SER A 704 -7.14 -20.93 -15.22
C SER A 704 -7.31 -21.89 -16.40
N PHE A 705 -6.33 -22.75 -16.67
CA PHE A 705 -6.44 -23.77 -17.72
C PHE A 705 -7.56 -24.78 -17.42
N GLY A 706 -7.60 -25.33 -16.20
CA GLY A 706 -8.65 -26.29 -15.79
C GLY A 706 -10.06 -25.71 -15.92
N ASN A 707 -10.28 -24.45 -15.51
CA ASN A 707 -11.56 -23.77 -15.69
C ASN A 707 -11.94 -23.60 -17.18
N LYS A 708 -11.01 -23.15 -18.04
CA LYS A 708 -11.27 -23.03 -19.49
C LYS A 708 -11.61 -24.38 -20.12
N PHE A 709 -10.90 -25.44 -19.71
CA PHE A 709 -11.15 -26.80 -20.17
C PHE A 709 -12.55 -27.29 -19.77
N SER A 710 -12.95 -27.15 -18.50
CA SER A 710 -14.29 -27.55 -18.05
C SER A 710 -15.41 -26.71 -18.67
N ASN A 711 -15.20 -25.41 -18.85
CA ASN A 711 -16.16 -24.53 -19.54
C ASN A 711 -16.35 -24.92 -21.02
N PHE A 712 -15.28 -25.35 -21.70
CA PHE A 712 -15.34 -25.85 -23.07
C PHE A 712 -16.22 -27.09 -23.18
N TRP A 713 -16.01 -28.10 -22.33
CA TRP A 713 -16.81 -29.33 -22.34
C TRP A 713 -18.27 -29.07 -22.01
N PHE A 714 -18.54 -28.27 -20.97
CA PHE A 714 -19.91 -27.89 -20.63
C PHE A 714 -20.63 -27.22 -21.81
N ARG A 715 -19.96 -26.31 -22.53
CA ARG A 715 -20.52 -25.69 -23.74
C ARG A 715 -20.76 -26.70 -24.85
N LEU A 716 -19.86 -27.66 -25.03
CA LEU A 716 -20.01 -28.71 -26.02
C LEU A 716 -21.20 -29.63 -25.67
N GLU A 717 -21.40 -29.96 -24.41
CA GLU A 717 -22.46 -30.88 -23.94
C GLU A 717 -23.85 -30.23 -23.92
N THR A 718 -23.92 -28.94 -23.58
CA THR A 718 -25.19 -28.24 -23.31
C THR A 718 -25.57 -27.21 -24.37
N GLY A 719 -24.58 -26.67 -25.10
CA GLY A 719 -24.73 -25.50 -25.97
C GLY A 719 -24.67 -24.16 -25.22
N ILE A 720 -24.60 -24.17 -23.88
CA ILE A 720 -24.67 -22.98 -23.03
C ILE A 720 -23.25 -22.44 -22.78
N LYS A 721 -23.07 -21.13 -22.94
CA LYS A 721 -21.82 -20.45 -22.57
C LYS A 721 -21.90 -20.04 -21.10
N HIS A 722 -20.96 -20.51 -20.29
CA HIS A 722 -20.90 -20.21 -18.86
C HIS A 722 -19.48 -19.74 -18.48
N PRO A 723 -19.32 -18.71 -17.62
CA PRO A 723 -18.02 -18.15 -17.29
C PRO A 723 -17.18 -19.01 -16.33
N ASP A 724 -17.82 -19.78 -15.43
CA ASP A 724 -17.11 -20.69 -14.52
C ASP A 724 -18.00 -21.84 -14.07
N THR A 725 -17.76 -23.05 -14.57
CA THR A 725 -18.51 -24.25 -14.19
C THR A 725 -17.89 -25.04 -13.04
N GLN A 726 -16.76 -24.57 -12.49
CA GLN A 726 -15.93 -25.29 -11.51
C GLN A 726 -15.87 -24.58 -10.16
N SER A 727 -16.70 -23.56 -9.93
CA SER A 727 -16.85 -22.96 -8.61
C SER A 727 -17.71 -23.84 -7.72
N GLY A 728 -17.30 -24.10 -6.47
CA GLY A 728 -18.11 -24.81 -5.48
C GLY A 728 -19.17 -23.95 -4.80
N TYR A 729 -19.19 -22.65 -5.07
CA TYR A 729 -20.14 -21.71 -4.50
C TYR A 729 -21.39 -21.60 -5.37
N ARG A 730 -22.50 -22.24 -4.96
CA ARG A 730 -23.68 -22.42 -5.83
C ARG A 730 -24.97 -22.45 -5.05
N MET A 731 -26.04 -21.95 -5.65
CA MET A 731 -27.40 -22.17 -5.17
C MET A 731 -28.10 -23.25 -6.01
N TYR A 732 -28.67 -24.24 -5.34
CA TYR A 732 -29.34 -25.39 -5.93
C TYR A 732 -30.82 -25.44 -5.53
N PRO A 733 -31.76 -25.66 -6.47
CA PRO A 733 -33.15 -25.99 -6.17
C PRO A 733 -33.27 -27.49 -5.83
N ILE A 734 -32.80 -27.87 -4.63
CA ILE A 734 -32.58 -29.27 -4.23
C ILE A 734 -33.83 -30.15 -4.34
N ARG A 735 -35.04 -29.61 -4.08
CA ARG A 735 -36.30 -30.36 -4.23
C ARG A 735 -36.55 -30.83 -5.67
N LYS A 736 -36.11 -30.05 -6.67
CA LYS A 736 -36.22 -30.44 -8.08
C LYS A 736 -35.12 -31.42 -8.49
N LEU A 737 -33.92 -31.22 -7.96
CA LEU A 737 -32.77 -32.06 -8.26
C LEU A 737 -32.91 -33.49 -7.73
N GLN A 738 -33.71 -33.71 -6.68
CA GLN A 738 -34.00 -35.05 -6.14
C GLN A 738 -34.59 -36.01 -7.18
N GLN A 739 -35.24 -35.49 -8.23
CA GLN A 739 -35.84 -36.31 -9.31
C GLN A 739 -34.79 -36.81 -10.32
N PHE A 740 -33.54 -36.33 -10.22
CA PHE A 740 -32.48 -36.65 -11.17
C PHE A 740 -31.55 -37.75 -10.61
N LYS A 741 -31.08 -38.62 -11.50
CA LYS A 741 -30.07 -39.62 -11.18
C LYS A 741 -28.68 -39.08 -11.52
N PHE A 742 -27.80 -39.05 -10.53
CA PHE A 742 -26.39 -38.66 -10.65
C PHE A 742 -25.50 -39.85 -10.30
N TYR A 743 -24.39 -40.00 -11.01
CA TYR A 743 -23.49 -41.15 -10.88
C TYR A 743 -22.13 -40.76 -10.30
N ALA A 744 -21.69 -39.51 -10.48
CA ALA A 744 -20.45 -39.00 -9.96
C ALA A 744 -20.47 -38.88 -8.43
N THR A 745 -19.35 -39.25 -7.81
CA THR A 745 -19.18 -39.21 -6.34
C THR A 745 -18.11 -38.22 -5.91
N LYS A 746 -17.24 -37.72 -6.81
CA LYS A 746 -16.15 -36.80 -6.46
C LYS A 746 -16.34 -35.44 -7.15
N TYR A 747 -15.25 -34.76 -7.50
CA TYR A 747 -15.29 -33.40 -8.08
C TYR A 747 -16.10 -33.34 -9.38
N GLU A 748 -16.13 -34.43 -10.16
CA GLU A 748 -16.85 -34.50 -11.42
C GLU A 748 -18.38 -34.37 -11.29
N PHE A 749 -18.93 -34.55 -10.08
CA PHE A 749 -20.35 -34.29 -9.79
C PHE A 749 -20.75 -32.84 -10.07
N GLU A 750 -19.85 -31.89 -9.82
CA GLU A 750 -20.11 -30.48 -10.04
C GLU A 750 -20.33 -30.13 -11.52
N VAL A 751 -19.82 -30.94 -12.46
CA VAL A 751 -20.15 -30.81 -13.89
C VAL A 751 -21.40 -31.60 -14.23
N GLU A 752 -21.48 -32.85 -13.78
CA GLU A 752 -22.61 -33.74 -14.08
C GLU A 752 -23.95 -33.09 -13.74
N VAL A 753 -24.03 -32.45 -12.55
CA VAL A 753 -25.26 -31.80 -12.07
C VAL A 753 -25.72 -30.70 -13.02
N LEU A 754 -24.80 -29.85 -13.51
CA LEU A 754 -25.12 -28.73 -14.40
C LEU A 754 -25.58 -29.24 -15.78
N VAL A 755 -24.87 -30.22 -16.33
CA VAL A 755 -25.15 -30.77 -17.67
C VAL A 755 -26.51 -31.46 -17.69
N ARG A 756 -26.75 -32.38 -16.76
CA ARG A 756 -28.02 -33.13 -16.68
C ARG A 756 -29.20 -32.22 -16.35
N ALA A 757 -29.03 -31.26 -15.44
CA ALA A 757 -30.05 -30.26 -15.15
C ALA A 757 -30.39 -29.45 -16.40
N SER A 758 -29.37 -29.02 -17.17
CA SER A 758 -29.60 -28.30 -18.43
C SER A 758 -30.42 -29.14 -19.41
N TRP A 759 -30.11 -30.42 -19.60
CA TRP A 759 -30.84 -31.29 -20.54
C TRP A 759 -32.30 -31.52 -20.14
N LYS A 760 -32.61 -31.41 -18.85
CA LYS A 760 -33.97 -31.46 -18.30
C LYS A 760 -34.69 -30.11 -18.31
N GLY A 761 -34.11 -29.09 -18.94
CA GLY A 761 -34.72 -27.76 -19.09
C GLY A 761 -34.59 -26.88 -17.85
N MET A 762 -33.64 -27.18 -16.96
CA MET A 762 -33.27 -26.31 -15.86
C MET A 762 -32.23 -25.30 -16.32
N ASP A 763 -32.45 -24.02 -16.06
CA ASP A 763 -31.49 -22.99 -16.44
C ASP A 763 -30.24 -23.06 -15.55
N VAL A 764 -29.08 -22.86 -16.17
CA VAL A 764 -27.80 -22.74 -15.48
C VAL A 764 -27.30 -21.32 -15.69
N THR A 765 -27.35 -20.52 -14.63
CA THR A 765 -26.98 -19.09 -14.65
C THR A 765 -25.90 -18.81 -13.62
N TYR A 766 -25.42 -17.57 -13.56
CA TYR A 766 -24.34 -17.18 -12.66
C TYR A 766 -24.52 -15.80 -12.05
N VAL A 767 -23.81 -15.61 -10.94
CA VAL A 767 -23.49 -14.33 -10.31
C VAL A 767 -21.98 -14.26 -10.13
N PRO A 768 -21.29 -13.14 -10.41
CA PRO A 768 -19.88 -13.01 -10.15
C PRO A 768 -19.64 -12.99 -8.64
N ILE A 769 -18.63 -13.72 -8.19
CA ILE A 769 -18.26 -13.82 -6.78
C ILE A 769 -16.79 -13.48 -6.57
N HIS A 770 -16.48 -13.11 -5.34
CA HIS A 770 -15.13 -12.84 -4.88
C HIS A 770 -14.44 -14.12 -4.43
N VAL A 771 -13.14 -14.22 -4.74
CA VAL A 771 -12.32 -15.33 -4.26
C VAL A 771 -10.98 -14.89 -3.70
N HIS A 772 -10.61 -15.48 -2.57
CA HIS A 772 -9.33 -15.34 -1.93
C HIS A 772 -8.45 -16.57 -2.20
N TYR A 773 -7.17 -16.36 -2.48
CA TYR A 773 -6.17 -17.41 -2.65
C TYR A 773 -5.10 -17.23 -1.56
N GLY A 774 -5.34 -17.81 -0.38
CA GLY A 774 -4.41 -17.77 0.75
C GLY A 774 -3.41 -18.94 0.75
N ASP A 775 -2.28 -18.77 1.45
CA ASP A 775 -1.21 -19.78 1.56
C ASP A 775 -1.60 -21.01 2.41
N ASP A 776 -2.57 -20.87 3.32
CA ASP A 776 -3.08 -21.95 4.17
C ASP A 776 -4.06 -22.91 3.44
N ARG A 777 -4.29 -22.70 2.15
CA ARG A 777 -5.23 -23.47 1.35
C ARG A 777 -4.70 -24.88 1.06
N VAL A 778 -5.45 -25.90 1.45
CA VAL A 778 -5.18 -27.29 1.08
C VAL A 778 -6.12 -27.71 -0.06
N SER A 779 -5.57 -27.97 -1.24
CA SER A 779 -6.34 -28.54 -2.35
C SER A 779 -6.13 -30.06 -2.40
N HIS A 780 -7.22 -30.81 -2.24
CA HIS A 780 -7.21 -32.28 -2.36
C HIS A 780 -7.40 -32.77 -3.81
N PHE A 781 -7.32 -31.87 -4.80
CA PHE A 781 -7.44 -32.22 -6.21
C PHE A 781 -6.19 -32.94 -6.74
N LYS A 782 -6.34 -34.21 -7.16
CA LYS A 782 -5.23 -35.03 -7.68
C LYS A 782 -5.23 -35.00 -9.19
N MET A 783 -4.44 -34.07 -9.75
CA MET A 783 -4.39 -33.73 -11.19
C MET A 783 -4.52 -34.92 -12.14
N GLY A 784 -3.72 -35.99 -12.01
CA GLY A 784 -3.80 -37.13 -12.93
C GLY A 784 -5.10 -37.93 -12.84
N ARG A 785 -5.46 -38.39 -11.63
CA ARG A 785 -6.63 -39.27 -11.42
C ARG A 785 -7.94 -38.54 -11.64
N ASP A 786 -8.04 -37.29 -11.20
CA ASP A 786 -9.28 -36.53 -11.31
C ASP A 786 -9.49 -35.99 -12.74
N MET A 787 -8.42 -35.62 -13.47
CA MET A 787 -8.55 -35.31 -14.91
C MET A 787 -9.04 -36.51 -15.72
N LEU A 788 -8.62 -37.74 -15.38
CA LEU A 788 -9.10 -38.96 -16.03
C LEU A 788 -10.60 -39.18 -15.77
N ARG A 789 -11.07 -38.98 -14.53
CA ARG A 789 -12.50 -39.03 -14.19
C ARG A 789 -13.31 -38.01 -14.98
N PHE A 790 -12.86 -36.76 -15.03
CA PHE A 790 -13.49 -35.72 -15.84
C PHE A 790 -13.54 -36.09 -17.32
N SER A 791 -12.47 -36.66 -17.86
CA SER A 791 -12.38 -37.05 -19.27
C SER A 791 -13.35 -38.20 -19.60
N LEU A 792 -13.44 -39.22 -18.74
CA LEU A 792 -14.42 -40.30 -18.90
C LEU A 792 -15.86 -39.77 -18.82
N LEU A 793 -16.17 -38.95 -17.81
CA LEU A 793 -17.50 -38.36 -17.65
C LEU A 793 -17.89 -37.55 -18.88
N ASN A 794 -17.03 -36.62 -19.32
CA ASN A 794 -17.31 -35.77 -20.48
C ASN A 794 -17.44 -36.57 -21.77
N THR A 795 -16.68 -37.66 -21.94
CA THR A 795 -16.82 -38.55 -23.11
C THR A 795 -18.22 -39.19 -23.14
N ILE A 796 -18.72 -39.65 -21.99
CA ILE A 796 -20.07 -40.19 -21.85
C ILE A 796 -21.11 -39.09 -22.09
N LEU A 797 -20.96 -37.93 -21.46
CA LEU A 797 -21.92 -36.82 -21.57
C LEU A 797 -22.00 -36.27 -22.99
N VAL A 798 -20.87 -36.10 -23.69
CA VAL A 798 -20.84 -35.67 -25.10
C VAL A 798 -21.48 -36.69 -26.01
N SER A 799 -21.24 -37.98 -25.77
CA SER A 799 -21.89 -39.05 -26.55
C SER A 799 -23.41 -38.99 -26.41
N ILE A 800 -23.91 -38.82 -25.18
CA ILE A 800 -25.35 -38.64 -24.92
C ILE A 800 -25.85 -37.31 -25.53
N ALA A 801 -25.07 -36.24 -25.45
CA ALA A 801 -25.43 -34.93 -26.00
C ALA A 801 -25.64 -35.01 -27.51
N LEU A 802 -24.69 -35.63 -28.24
CA LEU A 802 -24.71 -35.72 -29.70
C LEU A 802 -25.73 -36.73 -30.21
N LEU A 803 -25.86 -37.89 -29.56
CA LEU A 803 -26.73 -38.97 -30.03
C LEU A 803 -28.20 -38.80 -29.60
N TYR A 804 -28.46 -38.10 -28.49
CA TYR A 804 -29.81 -37.99 -27.93
C TYR A 804 -30.23 -36.55 -27.65
N ALA A 805 -29.50 -35.83 -26.79
CA ALA A 805 -30.01 -34.56 -26.25
C ALA A 805 -30.14 -33.44 -27.31
N ARG A 806 -29.15 -33.29 -28.19
CA ARG A 806 -29.12 -32.24 -29.23
C ARG A 806 -30.07 -32.55 -30.41
N PRO A 807 -30.09 -33.77 -31.00
CA PRO A 807 -31.07 -34.09 -32.04
C PRO A 807 -32.50 -33.90 -31.56
N PHE A 808 -32.80 -34.33 -30.33
CA PHE A 808 -34.13 -34.17 -29.73
C PHE A 808 -34.52 -32.69 -29.57
N ARG A 809 -33.61 -31.83 -29.08
CA ARG A 809 -33.83 -30.37 -29.01
C ARG A 809 -33.99 -29.72 -30.38
N PHE A 810 -33.14 -30.08 -31.34
CA PHE A 810 -33.20 -29.56 -32.70
C PHE A 810 -34.53 -29.90 -33.38
N ILE A 811 -35.05 -31.12 -33.20
CA ILE A 811 -36.38 -31.52 -33.68
C ILE A 811 -37.50 -30.70 -33.01
N GLN A 812 -37.35 -30.35 -31.73
CA GLN A 812 -38.30 -29.45 -31.06
C GLN A 812 -38.23 -28.00 -31.55
N GLU A 813 -37.05 -27.50 -31.91
CA GLU A 813 -36.87 -26.14 -32.44
C GLU A 813 -37.29 -25.99 -33.91
N LEU A 814 -37.06 -26.99 -34.76
CA LEU A 814 -37.49 -26.97 -36.17
C LEU A 814 -39.01 -26.85 -36.33
N LYS A 815 -39.79 -27.30 -35.33
CA LYS A 815 -41.24 -27.12 -35.32
C LYS A 815 -41.68 -25.67 -35.06
N LYS A 816 -40.77 -24.72 -34.79
CA LYS A 816 -41.09 -23.35 -34.33
C LYS A 816 -40.88 -22.19 -35.33
N HIS A 817 -40.17 -22.32 -36.47
CA HIS A 817 -39.81 -21.16 -37.33
C HIS A 817 -40.30 -21.22 -38.79
N LYS A 818 -40.79 -20.10 -39.36
CA LYS A 818 -41.35 -19.97 -40.74
C LYS A 818 -40.36 -19.24 -41.69
N PRO A 819 -40.36 -19.51 -43.03
CA PRO A 819 -39.45 -18.85 -44.00
C PRO A 819 -39.52 -17.32 -44.04
N ARG A 820 -40.66 -16.75 -43.64
CA ARG A 820 -40.86 -15.29 -43.54
C ARG A 820 -39.93 -14.64 -42.51
N ASP A 821 -39.63 -15.33 -41.41
CA ASP A 821 -38.78 -14.82 -40.33
C ASP A 821 -37.32 -14.62 -40.81
N PHE A 822 -36.89 -15.39 -41.81
CA PHE A 822 -35.57 -15.27 -42.43
C PHE A 822 -35.44 -13.97 -43.23
N TYR A 823 -36.42 -13.69 -44.12
CA TYR A 823 -36.42 -12.49 -44.95
C TYR A 823 -36.53 -11.21 -44.11
N GLU A 824 -37.39 -11.22 -43.09
CA GLU A 824 -37.54 -10.07 -42.18
C GLU A 824 -36.25 -9.80 -41.40
N LYS A 825 -35.57 -10.84 -40.89
CA LYS A 825 -34.39 -10.69 -40.04
C LYS A 825 -33.10 -10.34 -40.79
N TYR A 826 -32.84 -10.98 -41.93
CA TYR A 826 -31.52 -10.90 -42.57
C TYR A 826 -31.46 -10.00 -43.80
N ILE A 827 -32.61 -9.59 -44.35
CA ILE A 827 -32.69 -8.70 -45.52
C ILE A 827 -33.38 -7.38 -45.16
N LEU A 828 -34.61 -7.40 -44.64
CA LEU A 828 -35.37 -6.17 -44.36
C LEU A 828 -34.82 -5.41 -43.13
N ASN A 829 -34.69 -6.09 -41.99
CA ASN A 829 -34.23 -5.50 -40.71
C ASN A 829 -32.71 -5.61 -40.49
N SER A 830 -31.96 -5.93 -41.54
CA SER A 830 -30.50 -5.92 -41.47
C SER A 830 -29.97 -4.50 -41.17
N LYS A 831 -28.84 -4.37 -40.47
CA LYS A 831 -28.14 -3.09 -40.28
C LYS A 831 -27.21 -2.73 -41.45
N GLU A 832 -27.04 -3.62 -42.43
CA GLU A 832 -26.15 -3.41 -43.57
C GLU A 832 -26.77 -2.46 -44.61
N THR A 833 -25.93 -1.68 -45.30
CA THR A 833 -26.40 -0.80 -46.39
C THR A 833 -26.97 -1.60 -47.57
N ASN A 834 -27.86 -1.00 -48.35
CA ASN A 834 -28.45 -1.64 -49.55
C ASN A 834 -27.36 -2.12 -50.52
N VAL A 835 -26.28 -1.32 -50.66
CA VAL A 835 -25.11 -1.68 -51.47
C VAL A 835 -24.44 -2.95 -50.96
N ARG A 836 -24.21 -3.08 -49.65
CA ARG A 836 -23.54 -4.28 -49.09
C ARG A 836 -24.38 -5.54 -49.22
N ILE A 837 -25.70 -5.45 -49.07
CA ILE A 837 -26.58 -6.60 -49.29
C ILE A 837 -26.60 -6.98 -50.77
N ALA A 838 -26.67 -6.00 -51.68
CA ALA A 838 -26.60 -6.25 -53.12
C ALA A 838 -25.28 -6.89 -53.56
N VAL A 839 -24.14 -6.41 -53.04
CA VAL A 839 -22.82 -7.00 -53.27
C VAL A 839 -22.76 -8.43 -52.70
N ALA A 840 -23.35 -8.69 -51.54
CA ALA A 840 -23.42 -10.03 -50.97
C ALA A 840 -24.27 -11.00 -51.83
N VAL A 841 -25.38 -10.53 -52.42
CA VAL A 841 -26.18 -11.33 -53.36
C VAL A 841 -25.39 -11.61 -54.64
N GLY A 842 -24.81 -10.58 -55.26
CA GLY A 842 -23.99 -10.75 -56.47
C GLY A 842 -22.81 -11.69 -56.25
N PHE A 843 -22.10 -11.56 -55.12
CA PHE A 843 -21.00 -12.45 -54.75
C PHE A 843 -21.47 -13.89 -54.49
N GLY A 844 -22.62 -14.09 -53.85
CA GLY A 844 -23.22 -15.41 -53.69
C GLY A 844 -23.54 -16.08 -55.03
N VAL A 845 -24.20 -15.34 -55.94
CA VAL A 845 -24.51 -15.83 -57.30
C VAL A 845 -23.24 -16.18 -58.08
N PHE A 846 -22.21 -15.34 -58.00
CA PHE A 846 -20.90 -15.62 -58.59
C PHE A 846 -20.36 -16.98 -58.12
N MET A 847 -20.33 -17.18 -56.80
CA MET A 847 -19.81 -18.42 -56.20
C MET A 847 -20.68 -19.64 -56.47
N GLY A 848 -21.98 -19.45 -56.72
CA GLY A 848 -22.90 -20.53 -57.11
C GLY A 848 -22.65 -21.06 -58.53
N ILE A 849 -22.12 -20.22 -59.43
CA ILE A 849 -21.83 -20.55 -60.84
C ILE A 849 -20.36 -20.91 -61.06
N ALA A 850 -19.45 -20.30 -60.29
CA ALA A 850 -18.01 -20.51 -60.44
C ALA A 850 -17.64 -22.01 -60.35
N PRO A 851 -16.71 -22.50 -61.19
CA PRO A 851 -16.40 -23.93 -61.30
C PRO A 851 -15.48 -24.41 -60.16
N VAL A 852 -15.96 -24.34 -58.92
CA VAL A 852 -15.21 -24.69 -57.69
C VAL A 852 -15.89 -25.85 -56.96
N TRP A 853 -16.07 -26.94 -57.70
CA TRP A 853 -16.91 -28.08 -57.33
C TRP A 853 -16.55 -28.70 -55.97
N GLY A 854 -17.56 -28.91 -55.14
CA GLY A 854 -17.45 -29.51 -53.81
C GLY A 854 -16.99 -28.55 -52.71
N TRP A 855 -16.42 -27.40 -53.08
CA TRP A 855 -15.86 -26.43 -52.13
C TRP A 855 -16.51 -25.05 -52.21
N GLN A 856 -17.46 -24.85 -53.10
CA GLN A 856 -18.06 -23.54 -53.39
C GLN A 856 -18.64 -22.85 -52.15
N LEU A 857 -19.35 -23.57 -51.26
CA LEU A 857 -19.93 -22.97 -50.03
C LEU A 857 -18.87 -22.66 -48.97
N VAL A 858 -17.87 -23.55 -48.81
CA VAL A 858 -16.77 -23.34 -47.86
C VAL A 858 -15.95 -22.11 -48.27
N ILE A 859 -15.63 -22.01 -49.56
CA ILE A 859 -14.89 -20.87 -50.12
C ILE A 859 -15.74 -19.60 -50.08
N ALA A 860 -17.03 -19.67 -50.43
CA ALA A 860 -17.93 -18.52 -50.36
C ALA A 860 -18.06 -17.96 -48.93
N ILE A 861 -18.22 -18.81 -47.91
CA ILE A 861 -18.30 -18.37 -46.51
C ILE A 861 -16.97 -17.75 -46.05
N THR A 862 -15.85 -18.36 -46.45
CA THR A 862 -14.51 -17.89 -46.09
C THR A 862 -14.21 -16.53 -46.72
N LEU A 863 -14.45 -16.38 -48.02
CA LEU A 863 -14.27 -15.11 -48.73
C LEU A 863 -15.29 -14.05 -48.29
N ALA A 864 -16.55 -14.43 -48.02
CA ALA A 864 -17.53 -13.50 -47.47
C ALA A 864 -17.09 -12.96 -46.11
N HIS A 865 -16.44 -13.79 -45.28
CA HIS A 865 -15.86 -13.31 -44.03
C HIS A 865 -14.71 -12.33 -44.26
N LEU A 866 -13.79 -12.63 -45.18
CA LEU A 866 -12.66 -11.76 -45.52
C LEU A 866 -13.10 -10.42 -46.10
N PHE A 867 -14.10 -10.43 -46.99
CA PHE A 867 -14.68 -9.23 -47.61
C PHE A 867 -15.72 -8.53 -46.73
N LYS A 868 -15.94 -9.02 -45.49
CA LYS A 868 -16.92 -8.47 -44.53
C LYS A 868 -18.34 -8.39 -45.11
N LEU A 869 -18.73 -9.37 -45.92
CA LEU A 869 -20.07 -9.50 -46.49
C LEU A 869 -21.00 -10.28 -45.54
N ASN A 870 -22.31 -10.12 -45.74
CA ASN A 870 -23.30 -10.88 -44.98
C ASN A 870 -23.29 -12.36 -45.41
N LYS A 871 -22.64 -13.20 -44.61
CA LYS A 871 -22.46 -14.64 -44.87
C LYS A 871 -23.77 -15.39 -45.11
N VAL A 872 -24.84 -15.01 -44.40
CA VAL A 872 -26.15 -15.67 -44.53
C VAL A 872 -26.77 -15.37 -45.90
N VAL A 873 -26.67 -14.12 -46.35
CA VAL A 873 -27.13 -13.69 -47.68
C VAL A 873 -26.28 -14.32 -48.79
N VAL A 874 -24.95 -14.36 -48.63
CA VAL A 874 -24.04 -15.03 -49.59
C VAL A 874 -24.38 -16.50 -49.74
N VAL A 875 -24.57 -17.22 -48.63
CA VAL A 875 -24.93 -18.65 -48.67
C VAL A 875 -26.29 -18.85 -49.33
N ALA A 876 -27.30 -18.04 -49.00
CA ALA A 876 -28.61 -18.14 -49.63
C ALA A 876 -28.54 -17.90 -51.15
N ALA A 877 -27.82 -16.86 -51.60
CA ALA A 877 -27.67 -16.52 -53.01
C ALA A 877 -26.79 -17.51 -53.81
N ALA A 878 -25.84 -18.20 -53.16
CA ALA A 878 -25.01 -19.22 -53.79
C ALA A 878 -25.79 -20.50 -54.17
N HIS A 879 -27.02 -20.68 -53.69
CA HIS A 879 -27.91 -21.77 -54.08
C HIS A 879 -28.65 -21.52 -55.40
N ILE A 880 -28.08 -20.72 -56.33
CA ILE A 880 -28.64 -20.56 -57.68
C ILE A 880 -28.53 -21.85 -58.52
N SER A 881 -27.55 -22.71 -58.19
CA SER A 881 -27.32 -24.01 -58.84
C SER A 881 -28.15 -25.15 -58.24
N ILE A 882 -29.47 -24.94 -58.12
CA ILE A 882 -30.43 -26.01 -57.77
C ILE A 882 -30.61 -26.96 -58.97
N PRO A 883 -30.96 -28.25 -58.76
CA PRO A 883 -31.01 -29.26 -59.83
C PRO A 883 -31.73 -28.83 -61.14
N PRO A 884 -32.85 -28.09 -61.10
CA PRO A 884 -33.52 -27.62 -62.33
C PRO A 884 -32.74 -26.53 -63.11
N LEU A 885 -31.91 -25.74 -62.45
CA LEU A 885 -31.16 -24.63 -63.05
C LEU A 885 -29.76 -25.04 -63.51
N ILE A 886 -29.23 -26.18 -63.04
CA ILE A 886 -27.90 -26.67 -63.42
C ILE A 886 -27.75 -26.78 -64.95
N PRO A 887 -28.67 -27.39 -65.74
CA PRO A 887 -28.52 -27.49 -67.19
C PRO A 887 -28.43 -26.12 -67.88
N VAL A 888 -29.17 -25.13 -67.39
CA VAL A 888 -29.18 -23.76 -67.92
C VAL A 888 -27.86 -23.06 -67.63
N VAL A 889 -27.36 -23.19 -66.40
CA VAL A 889 -26.05 -22.66 -65.99
C VAL A 889 -24.95 -23.27 -66.85
N LEU A 890 -24.95 -24.59 -67.05
CA LEU A 890 -23.96 -25.29 -67.86
C LEU A 890 -23.97 -24.80 -69.32
N TYR A 891 -25.16 -24.66 -69.91
CA TYR A 891 -25.33 -24.20 -71.29
C TYR A 891 -24.86 -22.75 -71.48
N LEU A 892 -25.26 -21.84 -70.60
CA LEU A 892 -24.86 -20.42 -70.67
C LEU A 892 -23.36 -20.23 -70.41
N SER A 893 -22.79 -21.01 -69.49
CA SER A 893 -21.34 -21.09 -69.29
C SER A 893 -20.64 -21.54 -70.57
N TYR A 894 -21.13 -22.58 -71.25
CA TYR A 894 -20.50 -23.07 -72.49
C TYR A 894 -20.55 -22.03 -73.63
N ILE A 895 -21.70 -21.37 -73.83
CA ILE A 895 -21.85 -20.29 -74.83
C ILE A 895 -20.88 -19.14 -74.53
N SER A 896 -20.87 -18.67 -73.27
CA SER A 896 -20.03 -17.55 -72.85
C SER A 896 -18.55 -17.84 -73.12
N GLY A 897 -18.14 -19.08 -72.92
CA GLY A 897 -16.77 -19.53 -73.18
C GLY A 897 -16.43 -19.56 -74.66
N GLY A 898 -17.35 -20.03 -75.51
CA GLY A 898 -17.10 -20.08 -76.96
C GLY A 898 -17.00 -18.70 -77.59
N ILE A 899 -17.79 -17.73 -77.10
CA ILE A 899 -17.65 -16.31 -77.48
C ILE A 899 -16.26 -15.77 -77.12
N VAL A 900 -15.77 -16.06 -75.91
CA VAL A 900 -14.47 -15.53 -75.45
C VAL A 900 -13.28 -16.20 -76.13
N LEU A 901 -13.40 -17.47 -76.48
CA LEU A 901 -12.33 -18.24 -77.11
C LEU A 901 -12.42 -18.30 -78.64
N SER A 902 -13.38 -17.61 -79.24
CA SER A 902 -13.67 -17.65 -80.69
C SER A 902 -13.84 -19.08 -81.23
N LYS A 903 -14.53 -19.94 -80.46
CA LYS A 903 -14.83 -21.34 -80.82
C LYS A 903 -16.31 -21.48 -81.19
N GLU A 904 -16.63 -22.47 -82.02
CA GLU A 904 -18.03 -22.78 -82.37
C GLU A 904 -18.85 -23.12 -81.11
N THR A 905 -20.05 -22.54 -81.03
CA THR A 905 -20.92 -22.57 -79.83
C THR A 905 -22.16 -23.47 -79.99
N THR A 906 -22.24 -24.25 -81.06
CA THR A 906 -23.39 -25.14 -81.29
C THR A 906 -23.30 -26.37 -80.40
N LEU A 907 -24.18 -26.43 -79.40
CA LEU A 907 -24.26 -27.55 -78.47
C LEU A 907 -25.48 -28.41 -78.82
N VAL A 908 -25.26 -29.57 -79.45
CA VAL A 908 -26.30 -30.56 -79.72
C VAL A 908 -26.21 -31.65 -78.66
N ALA A 909 -27.32 -31.97 -77.99
CA ALA A 909 -27.33 -32.90 -76.85
C ALA A 909 -26.85 -34.32 -77.21
N SER A 910 -26.86 -34.70 -78.49
CA SER A 910 -26.36 -35.99 -78.99
C SER A 910 -24.83 -36.10 -79.03
N ASP A 911 -24.10 -34.98 -78.95
CA ASP A 911 -22.66 -34.93 -79.24
C ASP A 911 -21.80 -34.77 -77.97
N VAL A 912 -22.42 -34.90 -76.79
CA VAL A 912 -21.75 -34.74 -75.49
C VAL A 912 -21.20 -36.08 -75.01
N ASP A 913 -19.96 -36.39 -75.35
CA ASP A 913 -19.20 -37.52 -74.81
C ASP A 913 -18.03 -37.06 -73.91
N PHE A 914 -17.26 -38.02 -73.37
CA PHE A 914 -16.14 -37.69 -72.47
C PHE A 914 -15.03 -36.92 -73.19
N GLU A 915 -14.84 -37.15 -74.49
CA GLU A 915 -13.83 -36.48 -75.32
C GLU A 915 -14.23 -35.05 -75.67
N PHE A 916 -15.52 -34.80 -75.89
CA PHE A 916 -16.11 -33.48 -76.01
C PHE A 916 -15.93 -32.66 -74.72
N ILE A 917 -16.19 -33.27 -73.56
CA ILE A 917 -16.05 -32.60 -72.25
C ILE A 917 -14.59 -32.20 -71.98
N THR A 918 -13.62 -33.07 -72.28
CA THR A 918 -12.20 -32.75 -72.05
C THR A 918 -11.68 -31.70 -73.02
N ASN A 919 -12.00 -31.80 -74.32
CA ASN A 919 -11.58 -30.85 -75.35
C ASN A 919 -12.21 -29.45 -75.18
N ASN A 920 -13.36 -29.37 -74.52
CA ASN A 920 -14.08 -28.13 -74.25
C ASN A 920 -14.05 -27.71 -72.77
N LEU A 921 -13.26 -28.37 -71.92
CA LEU A 921 -13.17 -28.04 -70.50
C LEU A 921 -12.69 -26.60 -70.29
N LEU A 922 -11.69 -26.17 -71.06
CA LEU A 922 -11.19 -24.80 -71.02
C LEU A 922 -12.27 -23.78 -71.43
N GLN A 923 -13.08 -24.12 -72.43
CA GLN A 923 -14.21 -23.31 -72.87
C GLN A 923 -15.27 -23.19 -71.78
N TYR A 924 -15.65 -24.32 -71.17
CA TYR A 924 -16.62 -24.34 -70.08
C TYR A 924 -16.13 -23.57 -68.84
N VAL A 925 -14.88 -23.76 -68.40
CA VAL A 925 -14.33 -23.08 -67.21
C VAL A 925 -14.22 -21.57 -67.44
N THR A 926 -13.68 -21.17 -68.59
CA THR A 926 -13.56 -19.75 -68.99
C THR A 926 -14.95 -19.11 -69.06
N GLY A 927 -15.88 -19.79 -69.71
CA GLY A 927 -17.24 -19.33 -69.86
C GLY A 927 -18.04 -19.31 -68.55
N SER A 928 -17.80 -20.24 -67.63
CA SER A 928 -18.42 -20.25 -66.29
C SER A 928 -17.98 -19.06 -65.46
N LEU A 929 -16.71 -18.66 -65.53
CA LEU A 929 -16.22 -17.47 -64.82
C LEU A 929 -16.78 -16.18 -65.42
N VAL A 930 -16.86 -16.10 -66.75
CA VAL A 930 -17.43 -14.96 -67.47
C VAL A 930 -18.93 -14.84 -67.17
N PHE A 931 -19.67 -15.93 -67.28
CA PHE A 931 -21.09 -15.99 -66.98
C PHE A 931 -21.37 -15.69 -65.50
N ALA A 932 -20.58 -16.25 -64.57
CA ALA A 932 -20.66 -15.93 -63.15
C ALA A 932 -20.47 -14.42 -62.91
N GLY A 933 -19.51 -13.78 -63.58
CA GLY A 933 -19.28 -12.34 -63.49
C GLY A 933 -20.48 -11.51 -63.98
N ILE A 934 -21.03 -11.85 -65.15
CA ILE A 934 -22.21 -11.18 -65.71
C ILE A 934 -23.42 -11.36 -64.79
N ALA A 935 -23.69 -12.60 -64.36
CA ALA A 935 -24.80 -12.91 -63.46
C ALA A 935 -24.65 -12.19 -62.11
N ALA A 936 -23.44 -12.11 -61.55
CA ALA A 936 -23.19 -11.39 -60.32
C ALA A 936 -23.55 -9.90 -60.41
N VAL A 937 -23.19 -9.25 -61.52
CA VAL A 937 -23.53 -7.84 -61.77
C VAL A 937 -25.04 -7.67 -61.94
N VAL A 938 -25.69 -8.53 -62.73
CA VAL A 938 -27.14 -8.45 -62.98
C VAL A 938 -27.95 -8.67 -61.70
N PHE A 939 -27.69 -9.76 -60.97
CA PHE A 939 -28.41 -10.08 -59.74
C PHE A 939 -28.08 -9.09 -58.61
N GLY A 940 -26.84 -8.59 -58.55
CA GLY A 940 -26.45 -7.53 -57.63
C GLY A 940 -27.19 -6.23 -57.91
N PHE A 941 -27.21 -5.78 -59.18
CA PHE A 941 -27.91 -4.56 -59.59
C PHE A 941 -29.42 -4.66 -59.37
N PHE A 942 -30.04 -5.78 -59.75
CA PHE A 942 -31.47 -6.00 -59.54
C PHE A 942 -31.83 -6.03 -58.05
N SER A 943 -31.01 -6.69 -57.22
CA SER A 943 -31.17 -6.68 -55.77
C SER A 943 -31.03 -5.27 -55.20
N PHE A 944 -30.08 -4.48 -55.67
CA PHE A 944 -29.91 -3.08 -55.26
C PHE A 944 -31.14 -2.23 -55.62
N MET A 945 -31.68 -2.39 -56.83
CA MET A 945 -32.88 -1.69 -57.28
C MET A 945 -34.09 -2.06 -56.42
N LEU A 946 -34.33 -3.35 -56.18
CA LEU A 946 -35.42 -3.83 -55.31
C LEU A 946 -35.26 -3.31 -53.88
N LEU A 947 -34.06 -3.38 -53.32
CA LEU A 947 -33.80 -2.86 -51.97
C LEU A 947 -34.01 -1.35 -51.91
N SER A 948 -33.65 -0.61 -52.96
CA SER A 948 -33.85 0.85 -53.01
C SER A 948 -35.32 1.25 -53.13
N LEU A 949 -36.16 0.40 -53.73
CA LEU A 949 -37.60 0.63 -53.86
C LEU A 949 -38.39 0.19 -52.63
N PHE A 950 -38.00 -0.90 -51.97
CA PHE A 950 -38.82 -1.56 -50.95
C PHE A 950 -38.25 -1.52 -49.52
N ARG A 951 -36.97 -1.18 -49.33
CA ARG A 951 -36.34 -1.10 -48.01
C ARG A 951 -36.11 0.36 -47.61
N LYS A 952 -36.70 0.79 -46.49
CA LYS A 952 -36.46 2.14 -45.93
C LYS A 952 -34.98 2.30 -45.61
N ASN A 953 -34.41 3.44 -45.99
CA ASN A 953 -32.98 3.71 -45.91
C ASN A 953 -32.53 3.75 -44.44
N PRO A 954 -31.56 2.92 -44.00
CA PRO A 954 -31.11 2.91 -42.60
C PRO A 954 -30.31 4.16 -42.19
N GLU A 955 -29.97 5.05 -43.12
CA GLU A 955 -29.29 6.33 -42.82
C GLU A 955 -30.24 7.45 -42.38
N ASN A 956 -31.56 7.26 -42.51
CA ASN A 956 -32.58 8.20 -42.03
C ASN A 956 -33.36 7.64 -40.82
N ALA A 957 -32.77 6.72 -40.04
CA ALA A 957 -33.38 6.08 -38.87
C ALA A 957 -32.50 6.20 -37.63
#